data_AF-A0A7C6ES46-F1
#
_entry.id   AF-A0A7C6ES46-F1
#
_cell.length_a   1.000
_cell.length_b   1.000
_cell.length_c   1.000
_cell.angle_alpha   90.00
_cell.angle_beta   90.00
_cell.angle_gamma   90.00
#
_symmetry.space_group_name_H-M   'P 1'
#
loop_
_entity.id
_entity.type
_entity.pdbx_description
1 polymer ?
#
loop_
_entity_poly.entity_id
_entity_poly.type
_entity_poly.pdbx_seq_one_letter_code
_entity_poly.pdbx_strand_id
1 'polypeptide(L)'
;MNRVNYWKGSWALEVLWLVFSLAGAGLSAEPTPWRPRIRPQAGPDGFVLVHGGTFLRGDVLRGAARALARVEDFEILDHPITNREYAVFVRETGHPAPPYWKGQSPPPDLLDHPVVMVNRYDAVSYLKWRSAKEGRLYRLPTAAEFEYAARGGLVDAKYPWGDEDPEGRANFDADGSRNLDQWSSYLEPVKKHAPNGYGLHDMAGNVFQFVDMYPDPATQQYKYRLDDPIGLEGSIMGGSWNRSAQYLRVGFISGHSAGIRSPEVGFRPVRQPQGSDWRVVPRRVVALPHGKGRIFLSWVLLASDAPNVRFHVYRSRYRDEAGFRTTDRPISACSYVDTLDESWQRLSRIYYRIRPVDAEGREGPLSEWAGVSPADSTSAVVLRVETRSLAGGLVPVFGDLDGDGLLDCVVRITNGIHEMSQDPGVPVEMEAFSSWGHSLWRRPLVWHDHCFGNHNNVPFCVFDLDGDGRAEVISRLQLGDSVYLAVLDGWTGRVLRKTPWPELLSDWNRSSTRIHLSVAFLDGKHPFIVTQTGLYENERFTAFDGKLRRIWDFQSTGLTNGSGSHRIEVADVDGDGRQEVFDGTTCLSPDGTVRWSIYRHHPDVVSIHDIDPDVPGREVFYIVETSIDAGVYLVRAADGGVLWFHNQEKDPAWTHGHVGWTADIWAGSPGYECASNRRGHDDRNMLLYSCRGALLLEGFPYGATPLEWDGDPTRELILPDRLVIGEFDGKGVHPLESLKLPAANLRLVYTADLVGDFRDELILSGRDGDRVSLWVLTATRPIEARWESRLESLDYRLWLARNMGGGYSQVFDEPLRTP
;
A
#
# COMPACT_ATOMS: atom_id res chain seq x y z
N MET A 1 -34.28 -33.71 -51.63
CA MET A 1 -35.37 -34.31 -52.44
C MET A 1 -35.92 -35.52 -51.68
N ASN A 2 -37.25 -35.61 -51.56
CA ASN A 2 -38.13 -36.69 -51.05
C ASN A 2 -38.08 -36.98 -49.53
N ARG A 3 -39.06 -36.56 -48.69
CA ARG A 3 -40.47 -37.05 -48.49
C ARG A 3 -40.49 -38.59 -48.25
N VAL A 4 -41.10 -39.16 -47.20
CA VAL A 4 -42.53 -39.18 -46.81
C VAL A 4 -42.69 -39.72 -45.37
N ASN A 5 -43.87 -39.46 -44.81
CA ASN A 5 -44.39 -39.52 -43.45
C ASN A 5 -45.33 -40.74 -43.19
N TYR A 6 -45.42 -41.13 -41.90
CA TYR A 6 -46.60 -41.58 -41.10
C TYR A 6 -47.22 -43.00 -41.06
N TRP A 7 -47.66 -43.33 -39.81
CA TRP A 7 -48.74 -44.22 -39.28
C TRP A 7 -48.28 -45.56 -38.66
N LYS A 8 -48.75 -46.12 -37.52
CA LYS A 8 -49.77 -45.95 -36.44
C LYS A 8 -49.22 -46.79 -35.25
N GLY A 9 -49.23 -46.42 -33.97
CA GLY A 9 -50.38 -46.19 -33.07
C GLY A 9 -50.64 -47.42 -32.17
N SER A 10 -50.50 -47.32 -30.84
CA SER A 10 -51.41 -47.89 -29.80
C SER A 10 -50.79 -47.81 -28.39
N TRP A 11 -51.68 -47.64 -27.41
CA TRP A 11 -51.53 -47.15 -26.05
C TRP A 11 -51.22 -48.21 -24.97
N ALA A 12 -50.78 -47.68 -23.82
CA ALA A 12 -51.13 -48.05 -22.44
C ALA A 12 -50.16 -48.95 -21.65
N LEU A 13 -49.66 -48.40 -20.54
CA LEU A 13 -49.22 -49.13 -19.34
C LEU A 13 -49.24 -48.17 -18.14
N GLU A 14 -50.03 -48.53 -17.12
CA GLU A 14 -50.02 -47.95 -15.77
C GLU A 14 -49.80 -49.07 -14.73
N VAL A 15 -49.35 -48.62 -13.54
CA VAL A 15 -49.39 -49.25 -12.19
C VAL A 15 -48.10 -50.01 -11.80
N LEU A 16 -47.10 -49.36 -11.15
CA LEU A 16 -46.91 -49.09 -9.68
C LEU A 16 -46.00 -50.19 -9.01
N TRP A 17 -44.95 -49.99 -8.20
CA TRP A 17 -44.69 -49.15 -7.00
C TRP A 17 -43.16 -49.10 -6.66
N LEU A 18 -42.68 -47.95 -6.11
CA LEU A 18 -41.61 -47.70 -5.06
C LEU A 18 -40.18 -48.30 -5.17
N VAL A 19 -39.04 -47.64 -4.89
CA VAL A 19 -38.63 -46.67 -3.84
C VAL A 19 -37.40 -45.82 -4.33
N PHE A 20 -37.22 -44.62 -3.73
CA PHE A 20 -36.02 -43.73 -3.68
C PHE A 20 -35.77 -42.70 -4.80
N SER A 21 -36.20 -41.45 -4.58
CA SER A 21 -35.31 -40.31 -4.29
C SER A 21 -36.03 -38.97 -4.50
N LEU A 22 -36.38 -38.33 -3.38
CA LEU A 22 -36.75 -36.92 -3.29
C LEU A 22 -35.47 -36.08 -3.35
N ALA A 23 -35.10 -35.60 -4.55
CA ALA A 23 -34.22 -34.45 -4.76
C ALA A 23 -34.26 -34.06 -6.24
N GLY A 24 -35.02 -33.03 -6.60
CA GLY A 24 -35.16 -32.64 -8.01
C GLY A 24 -36.15 -31.52 -8.25
N ALA A 25 -36.01 -30.42 -7.51
CA ALA A 25 -36.67 -29.15 -7.83
C ALA A 25 -35.74 -27.99 -7.45
N GLY A 26 -34.59 -27.91 -8.15
CA GLY A 26 -33.77 -26.70 -8.18
C GLY A 26 -34.34 -25.77 -9.23
N LEU A 27 -35.06 -24.74 -8.80
CA LEU A 27 -35.50 -23.63 -9.65
C LEU A 27 -34.27 -22.88 -10.20
N SER A 28 -33.98 -23.01 -11.49
CA SER A 28 -33.21 -21.99 -12.21
C SER A 28 -34.14 -20.79 -12.44
N ALA A 29 -34.14 -19.85 -11.51
CA ALA A 29 -34.71 -18.54 -11.77
C ALA A 29 -33.69 -17.75 -12.61
N GLU A 30 -34.00 -17.50 -13.88
CA GLU A 30 -33.31 -16.44 -14.61
C GLU A 30 -33.46 -15.13 -13.81
N PRO A 31 -32.39 -14.33 -13.63
CA PRO A 31 -32.47 -13.10 -12.86
C PRO A 31 -33.43 -12.14 -13.55
N THR A 32 -34.61 -11.96 -12.95
CA THR A 32 -35.60 -11.01 -13.44
C THR A 32 -35.06 -9.61 -13.11
N PRO A 33 -34.93 -8.68 -14.09
CA PRO A 33 -34.50 -7.33 -13.80
C PRO A 33 -35.47 -6.70 -12.79
N TRP A 34 -34.93 -6.30 -11.64
CA TRP A 34 -35.71 -5.64 -10.59
C TRP A 34 -36.35 -4.37 -11.15
N ARG A 35 -37.69 -4.29 -11.07
CA ARG A 35 -38.45 -3.08 -11.38
C ARG A 35 -38.91 -2.47 -10.05
N PRO A 36 -38.48 -1.25 -9.69
CA PRO A 36 -39.00 -0.58 -8.50
C PRO A 36 -40.52 -0.43 -8.60
N ARG A 37 -41.25 -0.83 -7.53
CA ARG A 37 -42.70 -0.56 -7.41
C ARG A 37 -43.01 0.92 -7.12
N ILE A 38 -41.99 1.72 -6.77
CA ILE A 38 -42.09 3.15 -6.45
C ILE A 38 -40.99 3.87 -7.23
N ARG A 39 -41.34 4.90 -8.00
CA ARG A 39 -40.34 5.73 -8.70
C ARG A 39 -39.52 6.49 -7.65
N PRO A 40 -38.17 6.41 -7.69
CA PRO A 40 -37.33 7.30 -6.89
C PRO A 40 -37.74 8.76 -7.15
N GLN A 41 -37.85 9.55 -6.09
CA GLN A 41 -38.09 10.99 -6.18
C GLN A 41 -36.90 11.72 -5.57
N ALA A 42 -36.53 12.86 -6.13
CA ALA A 42 -35.49 13.71 -5.56
C ALA A 42 -35.91 14.19 -4.17
N GLY A 43 -34.98 14.11 -3.23
CA GLY A 43 -35.10 14.78 -1.94
C GLY A 43 -35.17 16.30 -2.10
N PRO A 44 -35.46 17.04 -1.02
CA PRO A 44 -35.54 18.50 -1.03
C PRO A 44 -34.22 19.20 -1.43
N ASP A 45 -33.11 18.48 -1.40
CA ASP A 45 -31.78 18.92 -1.81
C ASP A 45 -31.36 18.44 -3.22
N GLY A 46 -32.28 17.84 -3.98
CA GLY A 46 -32.06 17.41 -5.36
C GLY A 46 -31.37 16.04 -5.51
N PHE A 47 -31.01 15.35 -4.42
CA PHE A 47 -30.43 14.01 -4.50
C PHE A 47 -31.49 12.93 -4.64
N VAL A 48 -31.27 11.99 -5.54
CA VAL A 48 -32.13 10.82 -5.77
C VAL A 48 -31.41 9.58 -5.27
N LEU A 49 -32.04 8.82 -4.37
CA LEU A 49 -31.58 7.49 -4.00
C LEU A 49 -31.85 6.50 -5.16
N VAL A 50 -30.79 6.01 -5.76
CA VAL A 50 -30.84 4.94 -6.75
C VAL A 50 -30.51 3.63 -6.04
N HIS A 51 -31.49 2.73 -5.97
CA HIS A 51 -31.27 1.38 -5.46
C HIS A 51 -30.43 0.60 -6.47
N GLY A 52 -29.30 0.08 -6.01
CA GLY A 52 -28.35 -0.66 -6.81
C GLY A 52 -28.89 -2.00 -7.29
N GLY A 53 -28.25 -2.55 -8.30
CA GLY A 53 -28.66 -3.81 -8.88
C GLY A 53 -27.71 -4.27 -9.97
N THR A 54 -28.12 -5.33 -10.66
CA THR A 54 -27.36 -5.91 -11.78
C THR A 54 -27.95 -5.49 -13.11
N PHE A 55 -27.09 -5.14 -14.06
CA PHE A 55 -27.50 -4.77 -15.42
C PHE A 55 -26.45 -5.18 -16.46
N LEU A 56 -26.86 -5.25 -17.72
CA LEU A 56 -25.97 -5.53 -18.84
C LEU A 56 -25.28 -4.23 -19.28
N ARG A 57 -24.02 -4.05 -18.88
CA ARG A 57 -23.22 -2.86 -19.09
C ARG A 57 -22.72 -2.74 -20.53
N GLY A 58 -22.69 -1.51 -21.03
CA GLY A 58 -22.10 -1.14 -22.31
C GLY A 58 -23.12 -0.68 -23.35
N ASP A 59 -22.58 -0.06 -24.39
CA ASP A 59 -23.31 0.49 -25.53
C ASP A 59 -24.01 -0.61 -26.35
N VAL A 60 -25.34 -0.51 -26.46
CA VAL A 60 -26.21 -1.50 -27.12
C VAL A 60 -25.95 -1.65 -28.62
N LEU A 61 -25.31 -0.67 -29.27
CA LEU A 61 -25.02 -0.73 -30.71
C LEU A 61 -23.58 -1.15 -31.02
N ARG A 62 -22.71 -1.29 -30.01
CA ARG A 62 -21.38 -1.85 -30.25
C ARG A 62 -21.49 -3.37 -30.25
N GLY A 63 -20.97 -4.02 -31.31
CA GLY A 63 -20.97 -5.47 -31.46
C GLY A 63 -20.07 -6.26 -30.50
N ALA A 64 -19.56 -5.62 -29.43
CA ALA A 64 -18.79 -6.29 -28.39
C ALA A 64 -19.73 -7.02 -27.43
N ALA A 65 -19.30 -8.18 -26.91
CA ALA A 65 -20.04 -8.87 -25.87
C ALA A 65 -20.14 -7.99 -24.62
N ARG A 66 -21.35 -7.55 -24.28
CA ARG A 66 -21.64 -6.81 -23.06
C ARG A 66 -21.57 -7.74 -21.84
N ALA A 67 -21.21 -7.21 -20.68
CA ALA A 67 -21.03 -7.99 -19.45
C ALA A 67 -22.01 -7.54 -18.36
N LEU A 68 -22.41 -8.46 -17.48
CA LEU A 68 -23.16 -8.09 -16.29
C LEU A 68 -22.27 -7.30 -15.34
N ALA A 69 -22.78 -6.17 -14.86
CA ALA A 69 -22.18 -5.33 -13.83
C ALA A 69 -23.16 -5.21 -12.66
N ARG A 70 -22.64 -5.07 -11.44
CA ARG A 70 -23.42 -4.76 -10.23
C ARG A 70 -23.02 -3.38 -9.72
N VAL A 71 -23.98 -2.55 -9.34
CA VAL A 71 -23.75 -1.32 -8.56
C VAL A 71 -24.44 -1.43 -7.20
N GLU A 72 -23.90 -0.76 -6.19
CA GLU A 72 -24.54 -0.63 -4.88
C GLU A 72 -25.53 0.53 -4.87
N ASP A 73 -26.24 0.73 -3.76
CA ASP A 73 -27.08 1.91 -3.57
C ASP A 73 -26.21 3.17 -3.55
N PHE A 74 -26.64 4.22 -4.24
CA PHE A 74 -26.00 5.53 -4.24
C PHE A 74 -27.03 6.65 -4.33
N GLU A 75 -26.70 7.82 -3.79
CA GLU A 75 -27.48 9.03 -4.04
C GLU A 75 -26.78 9.86 -5.11
N ILE A 76 -27.50 10.24 -6.16
CA ILE A 76 -26.97 11.05 -7.27
C ILE A 76 -27.75 12.34 -7.40
N LEU A 77 -27.07 13.46 -7.67
CA LEU A 77 -27.75 14.72 -7.92
C LEU A 77 -28.57 14.61 -9.22
N ASP A 78 -29.82 15.08 -9.16
CA ASP A 78 -30.77 14.98 -10.27
C ASP A 78 -30.41 15.85 -11.49
N HIS A 79 -29.34 16.65 -11.41
CA HIS A 79 -28.80 17.49 -12.47
C HIS A 79 -27.27 17.65 -12.36
N PRO A 80 -26.57 18.13 -13.40
CA PRO A 80 -25.19 18.59 -13.31
C PRO A 80 -25.09 19.84 -12.43
N ILE A 81 -23.96 20.01 -11.73
CA ILE A 81 -23.74 21.16 -10.85
C ILE A 81 -23.93 22.45 -11.64
N THR A 82 -24.73 23.36 -11.09
CA THR A 82 -24.98 24.68 -11.67
C THR A 82 -23.91 25.70 -11.29
N ASN A 83 -23.86 26.80 -12.03
CA ASN A 83 -23.04 27.96 -11.65
C ASN A 83 -23.39 28.50 -10.27
N ARG A 84 -24.68 28.50 -9.91
CA ARG A 84 -25.17 28.95 -8.60
C ARG A 84 -24.60 28.10 -7.47
N GLU A 85 -24.59 26.77 -7.62
CA GLU A 85 -24.05 25.85 -6.62
C GLU A 85 -22.52 25.91 -6.53
N TYR A 86 -21.84 25.99 -7.68
CA TYR A 86 -20.38 26.11 -7.72
C TYR A 86 -19.90 27.45 -7.11
N ALA A 87 -20.69 28.51 -7.21
CA ALA A 87 -20.35 29.82 -6.63
C ALA A 87 -20.26 29.78 -5.11
N VAL A 88 -20.99 28.88 -4.44
CA VAL A 88 -20.88 28.67 -3.00
C VAL A 88 -19.49 28.15 -2.63
N PHE A 89 -19.01 27.14 -3.37
CA PHE A 89 -17.66 26.58 -3.20
C PHE A 89 -16.59 27.66 -3.38
N VAL A 90 -16.62 28.36 -4.51
CA VAL A 90 -15.67 29.45 -4.83
C VAL A 90 -15.64 30.51 -3.74
N ARG A 91 -16.81 30.95 -3.25
CA ARG A 91 -16.92 31.98 -2.21
C ARG A 91 -16.36 31.51 -0.86
N GLU A 92 -16.59 30.26 -0.48
CA GLU A 92 -16.22 29.75 0.84
C GLU A 92 -14.75 29.30 0.92
N THR A 93 -14.17 28.85 -0.19
CA THR A 93 -12.79 28.31 -0.21
C THR A 93 -11.79 29.26 -0.86
N GLY A 94 -12.25 30.25 -1.64
CA GLY A 94 -11.38 31.06 -2.48
C GLY A 94 -10.83 30.31 -3.69
N HIS A 95 -11.36 29.12 -4.02
CA HIS A 95 -10.94 28.35 -5.19
C HIS A 95 -11.09 29.16 -6.48
N PRO A 96 -10.17 29.05 -7.45
CA PRO A 96 -10.26 29.80 -8.70
C PRO A 96 -11.60 29.57 -9.45
N ALA A 97 -12.32 30.64 -9.73
CA ALA A 97 -13.52 30.59 -10.56
C ALA A 97 -13.24 30.11 -12.00
N PRO A 98 -14.24 29.54 -12.70
CA PRO A 98 -14.13 29.20 -14.11
C PRO A 98 -13.74 30.42 -14.96
N PRO A 99 -12.94 30.27 -16.04
CA PRO A 99 -12.38 31.40 -16.80
C PRO A 99 -13.38 32.38 -17.43
N TYR A 100 -14.64 31.99 -17.62
CA TYR A 100 -15.69 32.86 -18.18
C TYR A 100 -16.40 33.72 -17.13
N TRP A 101 -16.14 33.49 -15.84
CA TRP A 101 -16.69 34.32 -14.78
C TRP A 101 -15.94 35.65 -14.72
N LYS A 102 -16.66 36.72 -14.36
CA LYS A 102 -16.04 38.03 -14.10
C LYS A 102 -15.64 38.09 -12.63
N GLY A 103 -14.37 37.80 -12.34
CA GLY A 103 -13.88 37.65 -10.97
C GLY A 103 -14.41 36.37 -10.32
N GLN A 104 -14.85 36.45 -9.07
CA GLN A 104 -15.32 35.28 -8.29
C GLN A 104 -16.86 35.12 -8.31
N SER A 105 -17.55 35.70 -9.30
CA SER A 105 -19.02 35.66 -9.39
C SER A 105 -19.51 35.13 -10.74
N PRO A 106 -20.52 34.23 -10.73
CA PRO A 106 -21.09 33.68 -11.96
C PRO A 106 -21.86 34.75 -12.75
N PRO A 107 -21.94 34.62 -14.09
CA PRO A 107 -22.83 35.44 -14.90
C PRO A 107 -24.30 35.28 -14.46
N PRO A 108 -25.06 36.37 -14.22
CA PRO A 108 -26.44 36.29 -13.72
C PRO A 108 -27.40 35.51 -14.62
N ASP A 109 -27.18 35.53 -15.93
CA ASP A 109 -27.94 34.81 -16.96
C ASP A 109 -27.60 33.32 -17.04
N LEU A 110 -26.47 32.90 -16.46
CA LEU A 110 -26.00 31.51 -16.47
C LEU A 110 -26.12 30.81 -15.11
N LEU A 111 -26.80 31.40 -14.13
CA LEU A 111 -26.88 30.86 -12.76
C LEU A 111 -27.42 29.42 -12.72
N ASP A 112 -28.45 29.14 -13.51
CA ASP A 112 -29.12 27.82 -13.55
C ASP A 112 -28.63 26.95 -14.72
N HIS A 113 -27.54 27.36 -15.40
CA HIS A 113 -26.83 26.55 -16.38
C HIS A 113 -25.77 25.68 -15.68
N PRO A 114 -25.41 24.53 -16.25
CA PRO A 114 -24.33 23.71 -15.70
C PRO A 114 -23.02 24.50 -15.67
N VAL A 115 -22.24 24.31 -14.62
CA VAL A 115 -20.87 24.82 -14.56
C VAL A 115 -20.02 24.07 -15.58
N VAL A 116 -19.42 24.82 -16.50
CA VAL A 116 -18.49 24.31 -17.52
C VAL A 116 -17.11 24.96 -17.37
N MET A 117 -16.15 24.60 -18.22
CA MET A 117 -14.76 25.08 -18.14
C MET A 117 -14.12 24.86 -16.76
N VAL A 118 -14.53 23.75 -16.12
CA VAL A 118 -13.86 23.13 -14.97
C VAL A 118 -13.09 21.92 -15.46
N ASN A 119 -12.03 21.54 -14.76
CA ASN A 119 -11.32 20.29 -15.02
C ASN A 119 -11.59 19.27 -13.91
N ARG A 120 -11.01 18.08 -14.02
CA ARG A 120 -11.23 17.00 -13.05
C ARG A 120 -10.73 17.39 -11.64
N TYR A 121 -9.61 18.08 -11.54
CA TYR A 121 -9.06 18.56 -10.26
C TYR A 121 -9.99 19.58 -9.58
N ASP A 122 -10.61 20.49 -10.35
CA ASP A 122 -11.62 21.43 -9.86
C ASP A 122 -12.84 20.68 -9.30
N ALA A 123 -13.35 19.68 -10.03
CA ALA A 123 -14.47 18.85 -9.62
C ALA A 123 -14.16 18.04 -8.35
N VAL A 124 -13.01 17.38 -8.29
CA VAL A 124 -12.56 16.63 -7.09
C VAL A 124 -12.39 17.57 -5.88
N SER A 125 -11.88 18.79 -6.08
CA SER A 125 -11.77 19.79 -5.01
C SER A 125 -13.14 20.21 -4.47
N TYR A 126 -14.11 20.45 -5.37
CA TYR A 126 -15.50 20.72 -5.00
C TYR A 126 -16.08 19.58 -4.16
N LEU A 127 -15.87 18.33 -4.58
CA LEU A 127 -16.40 17.13 -3.90
C LEU A 127 -15.76 16.92 -2.53
N LYS A 128 -14.44 17.15 -2.39
CA LYS A 128 -13.74 17.13 -1.10
C LYS A 128 -14.30 18.18 -0.16
N TRP A 129 -14.51 19.41 -0.64
CA TRP A 129 -15.13 20.47 0.17
C TRP A 129 -16.56 20.11 0.60
N ARG A 130 -17.40 19.60 -0.31
CA ARG A 130 -18.76 19.12 0.03
C ARG A 130 -18.70 18.01 1.08
N SER A 131 -17.76 17.08 0.94
CA SER A 131 -17.59 15.96 1.87
C SER A 131 -17.26 16.44 3.28
N ALA A 132 -16.28 17.34 3.40
CA ALA A 132 -15.89 17.93 4.68
C ALA A 132 -17.03 18.76 5.30
N LYS A 133 -17.78 19.50 4.48
CA LYS A 133 -18.85 20.37 4.95
C LYS A 133 -20.06 19.61 5.49
N GLU A 134 -20.39 18.46 4.90
CA GLU A 134 -21.60 17.71 5.25
C GLU A 134 -21.35 16.44 6.05
N GLY A 135 -20.08 16.03 6.23
CA GLY A 135 -19.73 14.79 6.93
C GLY A 135 -20.22 13.53 6.22
N ARG A 136 -20.44 13.60 4.90
CA ARG A 136 -20.84 12.48 4.02
C ARG A 136 -19.88 12.41 2.85
N LEU A 137 -19.50 11.23 2.38
CA LEU A 137 -18.56 11.12 1.27
C LEU A 137 -19.24 11.49 -0.06
N TYR A 138 -18.74 12.54 -0.70
CA TYR A 138 -19.07 12.96 -2.07
C TYR A 138 -17.94 12.57 -3.03
N ARG A 139 -18.29 12.02 -4.19
CA ARG A 139 -17.35 11.71 -5.27
C ARG A 139 -18.01 11.86 -6.64
N LEU A 140 -17.24 11.67 -7.71
CA LEU A 140 -17.80 11.51 -9.05
C LEU A 140 -18.52 10.15 -9.12
N PRO A 141 -19.60 10.03 -9.91
CA PRO A 141 -20.18 8.74 -10.23
C PRO A 141 -19.14 7.86 -10.91
N THR A 142 -19.17 6.56 -10.62
CA THR A 142 -18.45 5.63 -11.50
C THR A 142 -19.14 5.56 -12.86
N ALA A 143 -18.43 5.11 -13.91
CA ALA A 143 -19.07 4.94 -15.21
C ALA A 143 -20.19 3.89 -15.16
N ALA A 144 -20.03 2.82 -14.37
CA ALA A 144 -21.09 1.84 -14.14
C ALA A 144 -22.32 2.47 -13.44
N GLU A 145 -22.11 3.29 -12.41
CA GLU A 145 -23.21 4.01 -11.72
C GLU A 145 -23.90 5.01 -12.64
N PHE A 146 -23.14 5.78 -13.41
CA PHE A 146 -23.68 6.75 -14.36
C PHE A 146 -24.52 6.04 -15.43
N GLU A 147 -24.03 4.94 -16.01
CA GLU A 147 -24.79 4.18 -17.00
C GLU A 147 -26.06 3.57 -16.40
N TYR A 148 -25.97 2.97 -15.20
CA TYR A 148 -27.11 2.40 -14.49
C TYR A 148 -28.17 3.47 -14.20
N ALA A 149 -27.75 4.63 -13.69
CA ALA A 149 -28.59 5.77 -13.42
C ALA A 149 -29.20 6.34 -14.72
N ALA A 150 -28.43 6.45 -15.80
CA ALA A 150 -28.88 7.00 -17.08
C ALA A 150 -29.97 6.15 -17.72
N ARG A 151 -29.87 4.82 -17.59
CA ARG A 151 -30.90 3.88 -18.06
C ARG A 151 -32.26 4.08 -17.38
N GLY A 152 -32.30 4.61 -16.16
CA GLY A 152 -33.56 4.97 -15.49
C GLY A 152 -34.57 3.82 -15.36
N GLY A 153 -34.09 2.59 -15.20
CA GLY A 153 -34.91 1.36 -15.14
C GLY A 153 -35.25 0.72 -16.50
N LEU A 154 -34.75 1.28 -17.62
CA LEU A 154 -34.89 0.68 -18.94
C LEU A 154 -33.81 -0.39 -19.19
N VAL A 155 -34.21 -1.49 -19.82
CA VAL A 155 -33.31 -2.56 -20.26
C VAL A 155 -33.05 -2.37 -21.75
N ASP A 156 -31.77 -2.43 -22.15
CA ASP A 156 -31.33 -2.40 -23.56
C ASP A 156 -31.76 -1.18 -24.39
N ALA A 157 -32.12 -0.06 -23.75
CA ALA A 157 -32.39 1.20 -24.43
C ALA A 157 -31.11 1.92 -24.90
N LYS A 158 -31.20 2.63 -26.02
CA LYS A 158 -30.15 3.53 -26.54
C LYS A 158 -30.00 4.78 -25.67
N TYR A 159 -31.10 5.44 -25.34
CA TYR A 159 -31.13 6.73 -24.62
C TYR A 159 -31.87 6.61 -23.28
N PRO A 160 -31.73 7.60 -22.37
CA PRO A 160 -32.43 7.61 -21.08
C PRO A 160 -33.96 7.53 -21.16
N TRP A 161 -34.54 7.86 -22.32
CA TRP A 161 -35.98 7.81 -22.59
C TRP A 161 -36.42 6.66 -23.50
N GLY A 162 -35.51 5.78 -23.93
CA GLY A 162 -35.79 4.69 -24.88
C GLY A 162 -35.03 4.82 -26.19
N ASP A 163 -35.62 4.30 -27.27
CA ASP A 163 -34.99 4.22 -28.60
C ASP A 163 -35.50 5.27 -29.59
N GLU A 164 -36.37 6.17 -29.13
CA GLU A 164 -36.95 7.26 -29.91
C GLU A 164 -35.91 8.34 -30.24
N ASP A 165 -36.21 9.12 -31.28
CA ASP A 165 -35.37 10.22 -31.74
C ASP A 165 -35.06 11.25 -30.63
N PRO A 166 -33.79 11.72 -30.50
CA PRO A 166 -33.40 12.67 -29.47
C PRO A 166 -33.94 14.10 -29.64
N GLU A 167 -34.50 14.47 -30.80
CA GLU A 167 -35.00 15.82 -31.06
C GLU A 167 -36.06 16.26 -30.01
N GLY A 168 -35.83 17.42 -29.39
CA GLY A 168 -36.67 17.96 -28.31
C GLY A 168 -36.53 17.25 -26.95
N ARG A 169 -35.75 16.17 -26.85
CA ARG A 169 -35.55 15.38 -25.63
C ARG A 169 -34.20 15.62 -24.95
N ALA A 170 -33.24 16.18 -25.68
CA ALA A 170 -31.93 16.55 -25.19
C ALA A 170 -31.38 17.76 -25.95
N ASN A 171 -30.41 18.46 -25.35
CA ASN A 171 -29.63 19.48 -26.03
C ASN A 171 -28.41 18.86 -26.70
N PHE A 172 -28.38 18.84 -28.03
CA PHE A 172 -27.31 18.22 -28.83
C PHE A 172 -27.20 18.89 -30.20
N ASP A 173 -26.17 18.52 -30.97
CA ASP A 173 -25.93 19.07 -32.31
C ASP A 173 -26.24 18.04 -33.39
N ALA A 174 -27.46 18.09 -33.94
CA ALA A 174 -27.95 17.11 -34.90
C ALA A 174 -27.20 17.18 -36.25
N ASP A 175 -26.82 18.38 -36.69
CA ASP A 175 -26.17 18.61 -37.99
C ASP A 175 -24.65 18.83 -37.88
N GLY A 176 -24.12 18.99 -36.67
CA GLY A 176 -22.69 19.20 -36.43
C GLY A 176 -22.23 20.61 -36.79
N SER A 177 -23.14 21.58 -36.78
CA SER A 177 -22.88 22.96 -37.21
C SER A 177 -22.46 23.91 -36.09
N ARG A 178 -22.59 23.51 -34.82
CA ARG A 178 -22.38 24.42 -33.68
C ARG A 178 -20.88 24.66 -33.43
N ASN A 179 -20.55 25.92 -33.15
CA ASN A 179 -19.17 26.33 -32.86
C ASN A 179 -18.93 26.37 -31.34
N LEU A 180 -17.81 25.80 -30.88
CA LEU A 180 -17.34 25.84 -29.50
C LEU A 180 -17.21 27.28 -28.95
N ASP A 181 -16.81 28.24 -29.77
CA ASP A 181 -16.63 29.64 -29.35
C ASP A 181 -17.96 30.33 -29.00
N GLN A 182 -19.09 29.76 -29.46
CA GLN A 182 -20.44 30.27 -29.22
C GLN A 182 -21.19 29.48 -28.15
N TRP A 183 -20.47 28.72 -27.31
CA TRP A 183 -21.03 27.80 -26.33
C TRP A 183 -22.13 28.42 -25.45
N SER A 184 -21.98 29.68 -25.03
CA SER A 184 -22.95 30.34 -24.13
C SER A 184 -24.33 30.52 -24.78
N SER A 185 -24.40 30.53 -26.12
CA SER A 185 -25.65 30.64 -26.87
C SER A 185 -26.35 29.29 -27.07
N TYR A 186 -25.63 28.18 -26.92
CA TYR A 186 -26.14 26.82 -27.12
C TYR A 186 -26.31 26.03 -25.84
N LEU A 187 -25.61 26.42 -24.77
CA LEU A 187 -25.79 25.83 -23.45
C LEU A 187 -27.19 26.17 -22.94
N GLU A 188 -27.84 25.20 -22.30
CA GLU A 188 -29.20 25.38 -21.78
C GLU A 188 -29.24 25.22 -20.25
N PRO A 189 -30.22 25.82 -19.56
CA PRO A 189 -30.42 25.59 -18.13
C PRO A 189 -30.60 24.11 -17.84
N VAL A 190 -30.13 23.67 -16.68
CA VAL A 190 -30.36 22.29 -16.23
C VAL A 190 -31.85 22.00 -16.10
N LYS A 191 -32.24 20.73 -16.20
CA LYS A 191 -33.64 20.28 -16.06
C LYS A 191 -34.61 20.86 -17.10
N LYS A 192 -34.12 21.36 -18.24
CA LYS A 192 -34.99 21.87 -19.32
C LYS A 192 -35.80 20.77 -20.00
N HIS A 193 -35.21 19.58 -20.15
CA HIS A 193 -35.89 18.40 -20.73
C HIS A 193 -36.41 17.46 -19.64
N ALA A 194 -37.32 16.56 -20.04
CA ALA A 194 -37.95 15.59 -19.13
C ALA A 194 -36.91 14.66 -18.47
N PRO A 195 -37.13 14.27 -17.20
CA PRO A 195 -36.25 13.32 -16.53
C PRO A 195 -36.44 11.89 -17.04
N ASN A 196 -35.47 11.02 -16.78
CA ASN A 196 -35.59 9.59 -17.01
C ASN A 196 -36.47 8.90 -15.94
N GLY A 197 -36.59 7.57 -15.98
CA GLY A 197 -37.44 6.81 -15.05
C GLY A 197 -37.05 6.88 -13.56
N TYR A 198 -35.86 7.39 -13.23
CA TYR A 198 -35.41 7.66 -11.86
C TYR A 198 -35.53 9.13 -11.45
N GLY A 199 -36.08 10.01 -12.30
CA GLY A 199 -36.18 11.43 -11.99
C GLY A 199 -34.90 12.22 -12.28
N LEU A 200 -33.93 11.65 -13.00
CA LEU A 200 -32.67 12.30 -13.32
C LEU A 200 -32.78 13.07 -14.65
N HIS A 201 -32.36 14.32 -14.64
CA HIS A 201 -32.29 15.19 -15.81
C HIS A 201 -30.88 15.22 -16.39
N ASP A 202 -30.77 15.60 -17.66
CA ASP A 202 -29.50 15.82 -18.37
C ASP A 202 -28.54 14.62 -18.27
N MET A 203 -29.08 13.39 -18.28
CA MET A 203 -28.29 12.15 -18.38
C MET A 203 -27.86 11.87 -19.84
N ALA A 204 -28.39 12.66 -20.79
CA ALA A 204 -28.02 12.68 -22.20
C ALA A 204 -28.18 14.12 -22.73
N GLY A 205 -27.10 14.69 -23.28
CA GLY A 205 -27.04 16.04 -23.85
C GLY A 205 -26.64 17.12 -22.84
N ASN A 206 -26.68 18.37 -23.31
CA ASN A 206 -26.22 19.57 -22.62
C ASN A 206 -24.71 19.54 -22.34
N VAL A 207 -24.21 18.77 -21.38
CA VAL A 207 -22.76 18.68 -21.09
C VAL A 207 -22.33 17.25 -20.82
N PHE A 208 -21.11 16.92 -21.24
CA PHE A 208 -20.44 15.71 -20.80
C PHE A 208 -20.12 15.85 -19.33
N GLN A 209 -20.05 14.73 -18.62
CA GLN A 209 -19.89 14.72 -17.18
C GLN A 209 -18.75 13.79 -16.80
N PHE A 210 -17.87 14.27 -15.91
CA PHE A 210 -16.79 13.45 -15.38
C PHE A 210 -17.35 12.21 -14.66
N VAL A 211 -16.78 11.05 -14.97
CA VAL A 211 -17.04 9.77 -14.31
C VAL A 211 -15.70 9.10 -13.97
N ASP A 212 -15.71 8.18 -13.01
CA ASP A 212 -14.53 7.37 -12.66
C ASP A 212 -14.65 5.93 -13.22
N MET A 213 -13.59 5.47 -13.86
CA MET A 213 -13.36 4.09 -14.32
C MET A 213 -12.35 3.33 -13.44
N TYR A 214 -11.64 4.03 -12.56
CA TYR A 214 -10.52 3.56 -11.75
C TYR A 214 -9.54 2.69 -12.56
N PRO A 215 -8.87 3.25 -13.59
CA PRO A 215 -7.94 2.50 -14.42
C PRO A 215 -6.91 1.78 -13.55
N ASP A 216 -6.67 0.49 -13.80
CA ASP A 216 -5.70 -0.31 -13.04
C ASP A 216 -4.28 0.22 -13.33
N PRO A 217 -3.62 0.87 -12.34
CA PRO A 217 -2.29 1.45 -12.51
C PRO A 217 -1.25 0.41 -12.93
N ALA A 218 -1.39 -0.84 -12.46
CA ALA A 218 -0.46 -1.94 -12.77
C ALA A 218 -0.48 -2.35 -14.26
N THR A 219 -1.50 -1.93 -15.01
CA THR A 219 -1.64 -2.21 -16.44
C THR A 219 -1.50 -0.98 -17.32
N GLN A 220 -1.35 0.21 -16.71
CA GLN A 220 -1.21 1.44 -17.48
C GLN A 220 0.13 1.47 -18.22
N GLN A 221 0.11 2.04 -19.43
CA GLN A 221 1.35 2.30 -20.14
C GLN A 221 2.16 3.34 -19.35
N TYR A 222 3.48 3.09 -19.26
CA TYR A 222 4.39 3.96 -18.54
C TYR A 222 4.25 5.42 -19.01
N LYS A 223 3.86 6.30 -18.09
CA LYS A 223 3.86 7.76 -18.30
C LYS A 223 5.14 8.30 -17.66
N TYR A 224 5.97 8.99 -18.43
CA TYR A 224 7.18 9.63 -17.90
C TYR A 224 6.76 10.69 -16.87
N ARG A 225 6.87 10.32 -15.58
CA ARG A 225 6.34 11.00 -14.40
C ARG A 225 4.81 10.97 -14.29
N LEU A 226 4.33 10.30 -13.25
CA LEU A 226 2.97 10.41 -12.76
C LEU A 226 3.02 11.30 -11.50
N ASP A 227 2.64 12.57 -11.61
CA ASP A 227 2.69 13.49 -10.46
C ASP A 227 1.45 13.31 -9.54
N ASP A 228 0.37 12.73 -10.06
CA ASP A 228 -0.89 12.48 -9.36
C ASP A 228 -1.65 11.32 -10.04
N PRO A 229 -2.12 10.29 -9.30
CA PRO A 229 -3.00 9.23 -9.82
C PRO A 229 -4.27 9.73 -10.53
N ILE A 230 -4.83 10.89 -10.15
CA ILE A 230 -5.97 11.52 -10.84
C ILE A 230 -5.65 11.76 -12.33
N GLY A 231 -4.37 11.95 -12.66
CA GLY A 231 -3.89 12.12 -14.04
C GLY A 231 -3.99 10.87 -14.91
N LEU A 232 -4.34 9.71 -14.35
CA LEU A 232 -4.70 8.50 -15.09
C LEU A 232 -6.16 8.51 -15.54
N GLU A 233 -7.02 9.30 -14.89
CA GLU A 233 -8.44 9.34 -15.18
C GLU A 233 -8.82 10.33 -16.27
N GLY A 234 -9.63 9.86 -17.21
CA GLY A 234 -10.01 10.64 -18.38
C GLY A 234 -11.45 10.41 -18.84
N SER A 235 -12.26 9.68 -18.08
CA SER A 235 -13.56 9.26 -18.57
C SER A 235 -14.65 10.33 -18.40
N ILE A 236 -15.46 10.49 -19.45
CA ILE A 236 -16.67 11.33 -19.46
C ILE A 236 -17.84 10.59 -20.12
N MET A 237 -19.07 10.87 -19.67
CA MET A 237 -20.31 10.29 -20.20
C MET A 237 -21.42 11.34 -20.31
N GLY A 238 -22.54 10.97 -20.94
CA GLY A 238 -23.76 11.79 -20.96
C GLY A 238 -23.93 12.70 -22.17
N GLY A 239 -23.02 12.75 -23.14
CA GLY A 239 -23.17 13.55 -24.37
C GLY A 239 -23.00 15.06 -24.16
N SER A 240 -23.17 15.88 -25.20
CA SER A 240 -22.87 17.33 -25.15
C SER A 240 -23.76 18.12 -26.10
N TRP A 241 -24.00 19.40 -25.80
CA TRP A 241 -24.70 20.36 -26.64
C TRP A 241 -24.06 20.52 -28.03
N ASN A 242 -22.80 20.14 -28.20
CA ASN A 242 -22.02 20.28 -29.44
C ASN A 242 -21.68 18.93 -30.11
N ARG A 243 -22.46 17.88 -29.83
CA ARG A 243 -22.18 16.53 -30.36
C ARG A 243 -23.45 15.91 -30.91
N SER A 244 -23.28 15.05 -31.91
CA SER A 244 -24.39 14.34 -32.55
C SER A 244 -25.00 13.27 -31.66
N ALA A 245 -26.18 12.78 -32.06
CA ALA A 245 -26.98 11.80 -31.33
C ALA A 245 -26.21 10.55 -30.86
N GLN A 246 -25.16 10.13 -31.58
CA GLN A 246 -24.35 8.95 -31.21
C GLN A 246 -23.68 9.07 -29.84
N TYR A 247 -23.41 10.30 -29.37
CA TYR A 247 -22.77 10.59 -28.08
C TYR A 247 -23.77 10.65 -26.92
N LEU A 248 -25.08 10.67 -27.22
CA LEU A 248 -26.16 10.69 -26.21
C LEU A 248 -26.48 9.31 -25.64
N ARG A 249 -25.90 8.25 -26.21
CA ARG A 249 -26.22 6.87 -25.82
C ARG A 249 -25.74 6.59 -24.40
N VAL A 250 -26.58 5.90 -23.61
CA VAL A 250 -26.34 5.67 -22.18
C VAL A 250 -25.03 4.94 -21.88
N GLY A 251 -24.61 4.02 -22.75
CA GLY A 251 -23.36 3.26 -22.62
C GLY A 251 -22.15 3.87 -23.35
N PHE A 252 -22.28 5.09 -23.91
CA PHE A 252 -21.18 5.75 -24.60
C PHE A 252 -20.25 6.45 -23.59
N ILE A 253 -18.98 6.07 -23.63
CA ILE A 253 -17.91 6.69 -22.84
C ILE A 253 -16.90 7.38 -23.78
N SER A 254 -16.44 8.56 -23.40
CA SER A 254 -15.41 9.30 -24.12
C SER A 254 -14.21 9.61 -23.23
N GLY A 255 -13.13 10.06 -23.87
CA GLY A 255 -11.89 10.46 -23.22
C GLY A 255 -11.73 11.97 -23.19
N HIS A 256 -11.38 12.51 -22.03
CA HIS A 256 -11.11 13.92 -21.77
C HIS A 256 -10.02 14.02 -20.70
N SER A 257 -8.86 14.55 -21.06
CA SER A 257 -7.72 14.63 -20.14
C SER A 257 -8.05 15.39 -18.86
N ALA A 258 -7.62 14.89 -17.71
CA ALA A 258 -7.94 15.41 -16.38
C ALA A 258 -7.70 16.92 -16.20
N GLY A 259 -6.70 17.49 -16.89
CA GLY A 259 -6.34 18.90 -16.79
C GLY A 259 -7.10 19.84 -17.73
N ILE A 260 -7.81 19.33 -18.75
CA ILE A 260 -8.46 20.16 -19.77
C ILE A 260 -9.75 20.76 -19.22
N ARG A 261 -9.90 22.08 -19.37
CA ARG A 261 -11.15 22.81 -19.16
C ARG A 261 -11.86 23.00 -20.50
N SER A 262 -13.14 22.63 -20.59
CA SER A 262 -13.90 22.69 -21.84
C SER A 262 -15.32 23.21 -21.61
N PRO A 263 -15.90 23.99 -22.55
CA PRO A 263 -17.28 24.50 -22.43
C PRO A 263 -18.36 23.43 -22.65
N GLU A 264 -17.97 22.21 -23.04
CA GLU A 264 -18.89 21.08 -23.20
C GLU A 264 -18.82 20.05 -22.06
N VAL A 265 -18.04 20.32 -21.01
CA VAL A 265 -17.80 19.38 -19.90
C VAL A 265 -18.12 20.04 -18.56
N GLY A 266 -18.93 19.36 -17.76
CA GLY A 266 -19.23 19.67 -16.36
C GLY A 266 -19.14 18.39 -15.51
N PHE A 267 -19.90 18.35 -14.40
CA PHE A 267 -19.95 17.16 -13.54
C PHE A 267 -21.23 17.15 -12.70
N ARG A 268 -21.55 15.98 -12.16
CA ARG A 268 -22.52 15.82 -11.07
C ARG A 268 -21.93 14.97 -9.96
N PRO A 269 -22.24 15.25 -8.69
CA PRO A 269 -21.84 14.42 -7.57
C PRO A 269 -22.72 13.18 -7.44
N VAL A 270 -22.11 12.11 -6.94
CA VAL A 270 -22.80 11.13 -6.11
C VAL A 270 -22.36 11.29 -4.67
N ARG A 271 -23.21 10.88 -3.74
CA ARG A 271 -22.86 10.81 -2.32
C ARG A 271 -23.33 9.50 -1.70
N GLN A 272 -22.62 9.13 -0.64
CA GLN A 272 -22.89 8.00 0.21
C GLN A 272 -24.33 8.05 0.76
N PRO A 273 -25.18 7.03 0.50
CA PRO A 273 -26.50 6.93 1.12
C PRO A 273 -26.44 6.98 2.64
N GLN A 274 -27.51 7.44 3.27
CA GLN A 274 -27.55 7.48 4.72
C GLN A 274 -27.45 6.07 5.32
N GLY A 275 -26.48 5.85 6.21
CA GLY A 275 -26.26 4.57 6.89
C GLY A 275 -25.37 3.56 6.15
N SER A 276 -24.86 3.88 4.95
CA SER A 276 -23.79 3.08 4.31
C SER A 276 -22.41 3.57 4.76
N ASP A 277 -21.34 2.82 4.48
CA ASP A 277 -19.94 3.26 4.63
C ASP A 277 -19.18 3.08 3.31
N TRP A 278 -18.80 4.20 2.69
CA TRP A 278 -18.06 4.23 1.43
C TRP A 278 -16.57 4.49 1.62
N ARG A 279 -16.11 4.66 2.86
CA ARG A 279 -14.68 4.80 3.12
C ARG A 279 -13.96 3.56 2.61
N VAL A 280 -12.85 3.79 1.94
CA VAL A 280 -11.90 2.73 1.63
C VAL A 280 -10.98 2.63 2.84
N VAL A 281 -10.95 1.46 3.46
CA VAL A 281 -10.02 1.11 4.51
C VAL A 281 -9.08 0.06 3.91
N PRO A 282 -7.85 0.45 3.54
CA PRO A 282 -6.90 -0.44 2.90
C PRO A 282 -6.67 -1.70 3.73
N ARG A 283 -6.70 -2.86 3.07
CA ARG A 283 -6.47 -4.17 3.69
C ARG A 283 -5.27 -4.91 3.11
N ARG A 284 -4.45 -4.23 2.32
CA ARG A 284 -3.26 -4.75 1.64
C ARG A 284 -3.54 -6.08 0.93
N VAL A 285 -4.66 -6.12 0.23
CA VAL A 285 -5.22 -7.32 -0.37
C VAL A 285 -4.27 -7.85 -1.43
N VAL A 286 -3.87 -9.11 -1.28
CA VAL A 286 -3.10 -9.84 -2.27
C VAL A 286 -4.03 -10.70 -3.10
N ALA A 287 -3.81 -10.75 -4.42
CA ALA A 287 -4.46 -11.69 -5.32
C ALA A 287 -3.44 -12.33 -6.27
N LEU A 288 -3.28 -13.65 -6.16
CA LEU A 288 -2.25 -14.39 -6.91
C LEU A 288 -2.82 -15.61 -7.63
N PRO A 289 -2.34 -15.92 -8.86
CA PRO A 289 -2.69 -17.16 -9.52
C PRO A 289 -2.28 -18.37 -8.68
N HIS A 290 -3.20 -19.29 -8.48
CA HIS A 290 -3.02 -20.49 -7.66
C HIS A 290 -3.22 -21.81 -8.44
N GLY A 291 -3.03 -21.71 -9.77
CA GLY A 291 -3.10 -22.79 -10.73
C GLY A 291 -4.49 -23.41 -10.94
N LYS A 292 -4.71 -23.96 -12.15
CA LYS A 292 -5.96 -24.62 -12.56
C LYS A 292 -7.21 -23.73 -12.36
N GLY A 293 -7.11 -22.46 -12.77
CA GLY A 293 -8.22 -21.51 -12.65
C GLY A 293 -8.58 -21.12 -11.21
N ARG A 294 -7.63 -21.19 -10.27
CA ARG A 294 -7.83 -20.75 -8.88
C ARG A 294 -7.02 -19.50 -8.59
N ILE A 295 -7.51 -18.67 -7.68
CA ILE A 295 -6.87 -17.44 -7.22
C ILE A 295 -6.75 -17.50 -5.70
N PHE A 296 -5.54 -17.34 -5.19
CA PHE A 296 -5.28 -17.18 -3.76
C PHE A 296 -5.44 -15.70 -3.40
N LEU A 297 -6.14 -15.45 -2.30
CA LEU A 297 -6.35 -14.14 -1.70
C LEU A 297 -5.87 -14.15 -0.25
N SER A 298 -5.26 -13.06 0.18
CA SER A 298 -4.91 -12.78 1.58
C SER A 298 -5.08 -11.29 1.88
N TRP A 299 -5.41 -10.92 3.11
CA TRP A 299 -5.62 -9.53 3.52
C TRP A 299 -5.43 -9.35 5.02
N VAL A 300 -5.25 -8.10 5.43
CA VAL A 300 -4.89 -7.78 6.81
C VAL A 300 -6.10 -7.81 7.75
N LEU A 301 -5.84 -8.24 8.98
CA LEU A 301 -6.71 -7.99 10.13
C LEU A 301 -6.20 -6.74 10.85
N LEU A 302 -7.06 -5.72 10.96
CA LEU A 302 -6.67 -4.43 11.52
C LEU A 302 -6.89 -4.43 13.04
N ALA A 303 -6.07 -3.69 13.78
CA ALA A 303 -6.28 -3.49 15.23
C ALA A 303 -7.60 -2.77 15.57
N SER A 304 -8.21 -2.11 14.58
CA SER A 304 -9.53 -1.47 14.71
C SER A 304 -10.71 -2.39 14.39
N ASP A 305 -10.44 -3.60 13.89
CA ASP A 305 -11.49 -4.58 13.62
C ASP A 305 -12.03 -5.17 14.93
N ALA A 306 -13.30 -5.58 14.94
CA ALA A 306 -13.84 -6.32 16.07
C ALA A 306 -13.17 -7.71 16.19
N PRO A 307 -12.94 -8.25 17.40
CA PRO A 307 -12.27 -9.55 17.58
C PRO A 307 -12.94 -10.72 16.83
N ASN A 308 -14.26 -10.64 16.64
CA ASN A 308 -15.06 -11.64 15.92
C ASN A 308 -15.47 -11.21 14.50
N VAL A 309 -14.80 -10.20 13.92
CA VAL A 309 -15.05 -9.74 12.55
C VAL A 309 -14.92 -10.91 11.57
N ARG A 310 -15.75 -10.89 10.54
CA ARG A 310 -15.72 -11.84 9.42
C ARG A 310 -15.62 -11.07 8.10
N PHE A 311 -15.45 -11.77 6.99
CA PHE A 311 -15.22 -11.14 5.71
C PHE A 311 -16.08 -11.72 4.59
N HIS A 312 -16.52 -10.84 3.70
CA HIS A 312 -17.01 -11.20 2.39
C HIS A 312 -16.00 -10.83 1.31
N VAL A 313 -15.86 -11.70 0.31
CA VAL A 313 -14.99 -11.50 -0.85
C VAL A 313 -15.85 -11.16 -2.08
N TYR A 314 -15.44 -10.14 -2.82
CA TYR A 314 -16.11 -9.69 -4.04
C TYR A 314 -15.16 -9.74 -5.22
N ARG A 315 -15.62 -10.29 -6.35
CA ARG A 315 -14.89 -10.42 -7.62
C ARG A 315 -15.51 -9.54 -8.71
N SER A 316 -14.70 -8.88 -9.51
CA SER A 316 -15.17 -7.96 -10.55
C SER A 316 -14.32 -7.99 -11.83
N ARG A 317 -14.93 -7.56 -12.94
CA ARG A 317 -14.26 -7.35 -14.24
C ARG A 317 -13.65 -5.96 -14.38
N TYR A 318 -14.15 -4.97 -13.63
CA TYR A 318 -13.76 -3.57 -13.71
C TYR A 318 -13.73 -2.95 -12.32
N ARG A 319 -12.86 -1.96 -12.07
CA ARG A 319 -12.72 -1.37 -10.72
C ARG A 319 -13.83 -0.36 -10.38
N ASP A 320 -14.68 -0.02 -11.34
CA ASP A 320 -15.72 1.00 -11.24
C ASP A 320 -17.14 0.45 -11.06
N GLU A 321 -17.24 -0.85 -10.77
CA GLU A 321 -18.48 -1.52 -10.36
C GLU A 321 -18.32 -2.13 -8.96
N ALA A 322 -19.40 -2.62 -8.34
CA ALA A 322 -19.37 -3.16 -6.98
C ALA A 322 -18.91 -4.63 -6.88
N GLY A 323 -18.66 -5.30 -8.02
CA GLY A 323 -18.31 -6.72 -8.09
C GLY A 323 -19.42 -7.67 -7.62
N PHE A 324 -19.22 -8.97 -7.77
CA PHE A 324 -20.14 -10.02 -7.31
C PHE A 324 -19.51 -10.78 -6.16
N ARG A 325 -20.32 -11.07 -5.12
CA ARG A 325 -19.86 -11.81 -3.95
C ARG A 325 -19.49 -13.24 -4.34
N THR A 326 -18.33 -13.73 -3.92
CA THR A 326 -17.87 -15.10 -4.17
C THR A 326 -18.08 -16.02 -2.97
N THR A 327 -18.09 -15.46 -1.76
CA THR A 327 -18.38 -16.20 -0.52
C THR A 327 -19.89 -16.30 -0.27
N ASP A 328 -20.39 -17.50 0.03
CA ASP A 328 -21.81 -17.71 0.39
C ASP A 328 -22.15 -17.16 1.79
N ARG A 329 -21.19 -17.23 2.72
CA ARG A 329 -21.29 -16.76 4.11
C ARG A 329 -20.02 -16.01 4.50
N PRO A 330 -20.07 -15.07 5.47
CA PRO A 330 -18.87 -14.40 5.96
C PRO A 330 -17.87 -15.41 6.55
N ILE A 331 -16.61 -15.32 6.13
CA ILE A 331 -15.51 -16.19 6.57
C ILE A 331 -14.70 -15.53 7.68
N SER A 332 -14.16 -16.33 8.60
CA SER A 332 -13.30 -15.83 9.68
C SER A 332 -11.86 -15.63 9.20
N ALA A 333 -11.31 -16.56 8.42
CA ALA A 333 -9.93 -16.51 7.96
C ALA A 333 -9.63 -15.22 7.17
N CYS A 334 -8.37 -14.79 7.24
CA CYS A 334 -7.82 -13.67 6.48
C CYS A 334 -7.22 -14.09 5.14
N SER A 335 -7.49 -15.34 4.72
CA SER A 335 -7.10 -15.88 3.42
C SER A 335 -8.25 -16.68 2.78
N TYR A 336 -8.29 -16.74 1.45
CA TYR A 336 -9.35 -17.41 0.69
C TYR A 336 -8.84 -17.89 -0.68
N VAL A 337 -9.35 -19.02 -1.17
CA VAL A 337 -9.08 -19.49 -2.54
C VAL A 337 -10.36 -19.46 -3.35
N ASP A 338 -10.40 -18.57 -4.33
CA ASP A 338 -11.51 -18.48 -5.28
C ASP A 338 -11.28 -19.43 -6.46
N THR A 339 -12.35 -20.08 -6.93
CA THR A 339 -12.31 -20.97 -8.10
C THR A 339 -13.09 -20.32 -9.25
N LEU A 340 -12.42 -20.13 -10.37
CA LEU A 340 -12.95 -19.44 -11.54
C LEU A 340 -13.65 -20.43 -12.48
N ASP A 341 -14.80 -20.04 -13.02
CA ASP A 341 -15.36 -20.70 -14.21
C ASP A 341 -14.64 -20.24 -15.49
N GLU A 342 -14.92 -20.90 -16.62
CA GLU A 342 -14.29 -20.62 -17.91
C GLU A 342 -14.42 -19.15 -18.37
N SER A 343 -15.52 -18.49 -18.01
CA SER A 343 -15.76 -17.10 -18.44
C SER A 343 -14.83 -16.11 -17.74
N TRP A 344 -14.45 -16.40 -16.50
CA TRP A 344 -13.49 -15.60 -15.73
C TRP A 344 -12.04 -15.95 -16.08
N GLN A 345 -11.74 -17.23 -16.33
CA GLN A 345 -10.40 -17.68 -16.72
C GLN A 345 -9.92 -17.07 -18.06
N ARG A 346 -10.86 -16.74 -18.97
CA ARG A 346 -10.54 -16.11 -20.27
C ARG A 346 -10.25 -14.61 -20.18
N LEU A 347 -10.47 -13.97 -19.03
CA LEU A 347 -10.20 -12.55 -18.85
C LEU A 347 -8.70 -12.33 -18.66
N SER A 348 -8.19 -11.24 -19.23
CA SER A 348 -6.79 -10.83 -19.05
C SER A 348 -6.50 -10.30 -17.64
N ARG A 349 -7.53 -9.80 -16.96
CA ARG A 349 -7.45 -9.18 -15.64
C ARG A 349 -8.78 -9.35 -14.91
N ILE A 350 -8.71 -9.63 -13.61
CA ILE A 350 -9.84 -9.68 -12.69
C ILE A 350 -9.46 -8.94 -11.40
N TYR A 351 -10.46 -8.46 -10.67
CA TYR A 351 -10.26 -7.64 -9.48
C TYR A 351 -10.99 -8.22 -8.28
N TYR A 352 -10.37 -8.12 -7.10
CA TYR A 352 -10.94 -8.54 -5.83
C TYR A 352 -10.95 -7.42 -4.80
N ARG A 353 -11.97 -7.40 -3.96
CA ARG A 353 -12.05 -6.56 -2.76
C ARG A 353 -12.71 -7.32 -1.62
N ILE A 354 -12.42 -6.88 -0.41
CA ILE A 354 -12.84 -7.49 0.85
C ILE A 354 -13.77 -6.53 1.59
N ARG A 355 -14.77 -7.06 2.27
CA ARG A 355 -15.62 -6.30 3.19
C ARG A 355 -15.65 -6.96 4.56
N PRO A 356 -15.33 -6.27 5.65
CA PRO A 356 -15.60 -6.77 6.99
C PRO A 356 -17.11 -6.88 7.21
N VAL A 357 -17.49 -7.82 8.04
CA VAL A 357 -18.86 -8.12 8.42
C VAL A 357 -18.91 -8.24 9.94
N ASP A 358 -19.77 -7.46 10.57
CA ASP A 358 -19.94 -7.49 12.03
C ASP A 358 -20.78 -8.69 12.50
N ALA A 359 -20.97 -8.78 13.82
CA ALA A 359 -21.72 -9.88 14.44
C ALA A 359 -23.20 -9.90 14.05
N GLU A 360 -23.77 -8.75 13.64
CA GLU A 360 -25.15 -8.61 13.17
C GLU A 360 -25.29 -8.91 11.67
N GLY A 361 -24.17 -9.18 10.97
CA GLY A 361 -24.16 -9.47 9.54
C GLY A 361 -24.15 -8.22 8.65
N ARG A 362 -23.87 -7.03 9.22
CA ARG A 362 -23.76 -5.78 8.46
C ARG A 362 -22.37 -5.66 7.86
N GLU A 363 -22.31 -5.31 6.58
CA GLU A 363 -21.03 -5.06 5.90
C GLU A 363 -20.48 -3.68 6.24
N GLY A 364 -19.19 -3.63 6.59
CA GLY A 364 -18.46 -2.41 6.85
C GLY A 364 -17.83 -1.78 5.61
N PRO A 365 -16.77 -0.96 5.78
CA PRO A 365 -16.11 -0.23 4.70
C PRO A 365 -15.49 -1.15 3.65
N LEU A 366 -15.21 -0.59 2.47
CA LEU A 366 -14.59 -1.32 1.35
C LEU A 366 -13.08 -1.43 1.57
N SER A 367 -12.46 -2.54 1.18
CA SER A 367 -11.02 -2.53 0.86
C SER A 367 -10.76 -1.88 -0.49
N GLU A 368 -9.49 -1.61 -0.76
CA GLU A 368 -8.95 -1.37 -2.09
C GLU A 368 -9.13 -2.59 -3.02
N TRP A 369 -8.92 -2.36 -4.31
CA TRP A 369 -8.97 -3.40 -5.34
C TRP A 369 -7.60 -4.06 -5.54
N ALA A 370 -7.54 -5.38 -5.40
CA ALA A 370 -6.40 -6.20 -5.84
C ALA A 370 -6.64 -6.78 -7.23
N GLY A 371 -5.75 -6.50 -8.18
CA GLY A 371 -5.83 -6.99 -9.56
C GLY A 371 -4.95 -8.23 -9.80
N VAL A 372 -5.48 -9.23 -10.51
CA VAL A 372 -4.73 -10.44 -10.88
C VAL A 372 -5.05 -10.87 -12.31
N SER A 373 -4.05 -11.42 -12.99
CA SER A 373 -4.22 -12.06 -14.30
C SER A 373 -4.32 -13.58 -14.10
N PRO A 374 -5.45 -14.21 -14.43
CA PRO A 374 -5.59 -15.67 -14.32
C PRO A 374 -4.46 -16.41 -15.06
N ALA A 375 -3.91 -17.45 -14.42
CA ALA A 375 -2.86 -18.28 -15.00
C ALA A 375 -2.96 -19.73 -14.51
N ASP A 376 -2.45 -20.67 -15.31
CA ASP A 376 -2.41 -22.09 -14.96
C ASP A 376 -1.30 -22.44 -13.97
N SER A 377 -0.30 -21.56 -13.82
CA SER A 377 0.78 -21.67 -12.84
C SER A 377 0.40 -21.03 -11.51
N THR A 378 0.97 -21.57 -10.43
CA THR A 378 0.98 -20.90 -9.12
C THR A 378 2.03 -19.78 -9.12
N SER A 379 1.75 -18.66 -8.45
CA SER A 379 2.72 -17.59 -8.15
C SER A 379 2.67 -17.24 -6.67
N ALA A 380 3.82 -16.88 -6.11
CA ALA A 380 3.97 -16.27 -4.79
C ALA A 380 4.46 -14.81 -4.87
N VAL A 381 4.71 -14.30 -6.08
CA VAL A 381 5.34 -12.99 -6.29
C VAL A 381 4.29 -11.89 -6.22
N VAL A 382 4.42 -10.98 -5.25
CA VAL A 382 3.53 -9.81 -5.08
C VAL A 382 4.10 -8.56 -5.74
N LEU A 383 5.42 -8.37 -5.68
CA LEU A 383 6.12 -7.25 -6.30
C LEU A 383 7.39 -7.74 -7.00
N ARG A 384 7.63 -7.20 -8.20
CA ARG A 384 8.88 -7.36 -8.93
C ARG A 384 9.28 -6.00 -9.49
N VAL A 385 10.44 -5.51 -9.10
CA VAL A 385 11.00 -4.28 -9.65
C VAL A 385 12.37 -4.54 -10.26
N GLU A 386 12.61 -3.94 -11.42
CA GLU A 386 13.88 -4.03 -12.13
C GLU A 386 14.52 -2.65 -12.15
N THR A 387 15.75 -2.56 -11.67
CA THR A 387 16.52 -1.31 -11.77
C THR A 387 17.30 -1.29 -13.08
N ARG A 388 17.49 -0.10 -13.66
CA ARG A 388 18.37 0.06 -14.84
C ARG A 388 19.87 -0.01 -14.50
N SER A 389 20.24 -0.35 -13.25
CA SER A 389 21.64 -0.43 -12.86
C SER A 389 22.32 -1.68 -13.40
N LEU A 390 23.56 -1.52 -13.88
CA LEU A 390 24.43 -2.61 -14.31
C LEU A 390 25.38 -3.08 -13.19
N ALA A 391 25.46 -2.35 -12.09
CA ALA A 391 26.38 -2.58 -10.99
C ALA A 391 25.68 -2.42 -9.62
N GLY A 392 26.17 -3.14 -8.62
CA GLY A 392 25.77 -2.99 -7.23
C GLY A 392 24.63 -3.88 -6.73
N GLY A 393 24.34 -3.76 -5.44
CA GLY A 393 23.22 -4.36 -4.74
C GLY A 393 22.04 -3.39 -4.60
N LEU A 394 20.90 -3.91 -4.19
CA LEU A 394 19.68 -3.14 -3.95
C LEU A 394 19.37 -3.15 -2.46
N VAL A 395 19.10 -1.97 -1.90
CA VAL A 395 18.66 -1.82 -0.52
C VAL A 395 17.25 -1.22 -0.52
N PRO A 396 16.21 -2.04 -0.32
CA PRO A 396 14.83 -1.59 -0.30
C PRO A 396 14.37 -1.17 1.10
N VAL A 397 13.61 -0.08 1.16
CA VAL A 397 12.82 0.35 2.32
C VAL A 397 11.40 0.62 1.84
N PHE A 398 10.40 0.24 2.63
CA PHE A 398 9.00 0.31 2.25
C PHE A 398 8.26 1.41 3.02
N GLY A 399 7.30 2.05 2.36
CA GLY A 399 6.45 3.11 2.93
C GLY A 399 5.40 3.55 1.91
N ASP A 400 4.26 4.05 2.37
CA ASP A 400 3.16 4.51 1.52
C ASP A 400 3.46 5.92 0.98
N LEU A 401 3.83 6.08 -0.29
CA LEU A 401 4.31 7.35 -0.83
C LEU A 401 3.19 8.21 -1.43
N ASP A 402 2.03 7.64 -1.79
CA ASP A 402 0.87 8.37 -2.36
C ASP A 402 -0.35 8.49 -1.44
N GLY A 403 -0.33 7.81 -0.30
CA GLY A 403 -1.35 7.83 0.73
C GLY A 403 -2.55 6.94 0.40
N ASP A 404 -2.36 5.88 -0.39
CA ASP A 404 -3.40 4.90 -0.71
C ASP A 404 -3.50 3.74 0.32
N GLY A 405 -2.61 3.72 1.31
CA GLY A 405 -2.48 2.73 2.39
C GLY A 405 -1.74 1.46 2.00
N LEU A 406 -1.21 1.37 0.78
CA LEU A 406 -0.34 0.30 0.32
C LEU A 406 1.12 0.73 0.42
N LEU A 407 2.00 -0.21 0.73
CA LEU A 407 3.42 0.08 0.82
C LEU A 407 4.05 0.11 -0.58
N ASP A 408 4.64 1.25 -0.92
CA ASP A 408 5.54 1.41 -2.05
C ASP A 408 6.98 1.07 -1.64
N CYS A 409 7.92 1.09 -2.59
CA CYS A 409 9.31 0.70 -2.35
C CYS A 409 10.30 1.77 -2.80
N VAL A 410 11.19 2.18 -1.90
CA VAL A 410 12.32 3.06 -2.21
C VAL A 410 13.61 2.25 -2.13
N VAL A 411 14.38 2.27 -3.22
CA VAL A 411 15.57 1.44 -3.36
C VAL A 411 16.81 2.33 -3.47
N ARG A 412 17.74 2.19 -2.53
CA ARG A 412 19.12 2.67 -2.72
C ARG A 412 19.87 1.69 -3.61
N ILE A 413 20.40 2.21 -4.72
CA ILE A 413 21.18 1.47 -5.70
C ILE A 413 22.65 1.73 -5.38
N THR A 414 23.37 0.67 -5.03
CA THR A 414 24.81 0.82 -4.73
C THR A 414 25.60 1.01 -6.01
N ASN A 415 26.69 1.77 -5.93
CA ASN A 415 27.55 2.10 -7.07
C ASN A 415 28.80 1.20 -7.15
N GLY A 416 28.83 0.10 -6.37
CA GLY A 416 29.95 -0.84 -6.30
C GLY A 416 31.11 -0.41 -5.41
N ILE A 417 31.03 0.75 -4.75
CA ILE A 417 32.03 1.22 -3.80
C ILE A 417 32.10 0.29 -2.58
N HIS A 418 33.32 -0.04 -2.16
CA HIS A 418 33.61 -0.71 -0.90
C HIS A 418 34.89 -0.11 -0.31
N GLU A 419 35.18 -0.42 0.94
CA GLU A 419 36.35 0.16 1.63
C GLU A 419 37.63 -0.07 0.81
N MET A 420 38.39 1.01 0.61
CA MET A 420 39.62 1.05 -0.18
C MET A 420 39.45 0.85 -1.71
N SER A 421 38.21 0.78 -2.23
CA SER A 421 37.96 0.69 -3.67
C SER A 421 38.25 2.02 -4.39
N GLN A 422 38.69 1.96 -5.64
CA GLN A 422 38.80 3.14 -6.51
C GLN A 422 37.42 3.77 -6.76
N ASP A 423 37.40 5.07 -7.04
CA ASP A 423 36.18 5.79 -7.42
C ASP A 423 35.53 5.15 -8.66
N PRO A 424 34.28 4.64 -8.55
CA PRO A 424 33.59 4.03 -9.68
C PRO A 424 33.11 5.06 -10.73
N GLY A 425 33.21 6.37 -10.47
CA GLY A 425 32.80 7.43 -11.39
C GLY A 425 31.28 7.56 -11.55
N VAL A 426 30.51 6.92 -10.68
CA VAL A 426 29.04 6.94 -10.64
C VAL A 426 28.56 7.17 -9.20
N PRO A 427 27.48 7.94 -9.00
CA PRO A 427 26.96 8.22 -7.66
C PRO A 427 26.21 7.02 -7.09
N VAL A 428 26.05 6.99 -5.77
CA VAL A 428 24.97 6.21 -5.15
C VAL A 428 23.65 6.84 -5.60
N GLU A 429 22.75 6.02 -6.13
CA GLU A 429 21.46 6.46 -6.65
C GLU A 429 20.32 5.94 -5.79
N MET A 430 19.15 6.53 -5.99
CA MET A 430 17.91 6.09 -5.40
C MET A 430 16.81 6.07 -6.44
N GLU A 431 15.98 5.03 -6.40
CA GLU A 431 14.82 4.86 -7.28
C GLU A 431 13.62 4.44 -6.45
N ALA A 432 12.50 5.14 -6.60
CA ALA A 432 11.24 4.80 -5.95
C ALA A 432 10.31 4.11 -6.94
N PHE A 433 9.57 3.13 -6.44
CA PHE A 433 8.62 2.32 -7.17
C PHE A 433 7.31 2.29 -6.40
N SER A 434 6.22 2.44 -7.13
CA SER A 434 4.87 2.18 -6.60
C SER A 434 4.68 0.71 -6.19
N SER A 435 3.66 0.45 -5.38
CA SER A 435 3.21 -0.88 -4.93
C SER A 435 2.88 -1.85 -6.07
N TRP A 436 2.61 -1.33 -7.27
CA TRP A 436 2.40 -2.09 -8.51
C TRP A 436 3.63 -2.16 -9.43
N GLY A 437 4.80 -1.75 -8.96
CA GLY A 437 6.10 -1.95 -9.61
C GLY A 437 6.49 -0.93 -10.67
N HIS A 438 5.78 0.20 -10.77
CA HIS A 438 6.17 1.28 -11.68
C HIS A 438 7.18 2.22 -11.01
N SER A 439 8.32 2.45 -11.68
CA SER A 439 9.32 3.46 -11.31
C SER A 439 8.68 4.86 -11.34
N LEU A 440 8.69 5.53 -10.19
CA LEU A 440 8.13 6.87 -9.98
C LEU A 440 9.17 7.94 -10.32
N TRP A 441 10.35 7.82 -9.72
CA TRP A 441 11.49 8.70 -9.96
C TRP A 441 12.79 7.98 -9.65
N ARG A 442 13.87 8.48 -10.26
CA ARG A 442 15.25 8.08 -9.98
C ARG A 442 16.12 9.31 -9.87
N ARG A 443 17.06 9.31 -8.93
CA ARG A 443 18.02 10.41 -8.76
C ARG A 443 19.37 9.96 -8.21
N PRO A 444 20.45 10.69 -8.52
CA PRO A 444 21.69 10.60 -7.75
C PRO A 444 21.49 11.19 -6.35
N LEU A 445 22.12 10.57 -5.36
CA LEU A 445 22.17 11.07 -3.99
C LEU A 445 23.54 11.69 -3.70
N VAL A 446 24.60 10.89 -3.77
CA VAL A 446 25.94 11.28 -3.32
C VAL A 446 27.01 10.64 -4.21
N TRP A 447 28.02 11.41 -4.59
CA TRP A 447 29.19 10.97 -5.33
C TRP A 447 30.27 10.41 -4.40
N HIS A 448 31.25 9.70 -4.98
CA HIS A 448 32.25 8.93 -4.24
C HIS A 448 33.00 9.74 -3.16
N ASP A 449 33.34 11.00 -3.46
CA ASP A 449 34.05 11.93 -2.58
C ASP A 449 33.33 12.19 -1.25
N HIS A 450 32.01 11.97 -1.21
CA HIS A 450 31.18 12.17 -0.04
C HIS A 450 30.60 10.87 0.54
N CYS A 451 30.80 9.71 -0.10
CA CYS A 451 30.34 8.39 0.43
C CYS A 451 31.33 7.74 1.40
N PHE A 452 32.49 8.35 1.67
CA PHE A 452 33.51 7.82 2.57
C PHE A 452 33.87 6.34 2.33
N GLY A 453 34.02 5.96 1.05
CA GLY A 453 34.42 4.59 0.70
C GLY A 453 33.34 3.52 0.86
N ASN A 454 32.11 3.83 1.28
CA ASN A 454 31.07 2.81 1.46
C ASN A 454 29.66 3.36 1.17
N HIS A 455 28.88 2.64 0.36
CA HIS A 455 27.51 3.04 0.01
C HIS A 455 26.57 3.10 1.23
N ASN A 456 26.90 2.41 2.31
CA ASN A 456 26.13 2.45 3.56
C ASN A 456 26.16 3.83 4.22
N ASN A 457 27.17 4.67 3.92
CA ASN A 457 27.28 6.05 4.40
C ASN A 457 26.40 7.06 3.64
N VAL A 458 25.44 6.55 2.86
CA VAL A 458 24.35 7.31 2.24
C VAL A 458 23.04 6.80 2.85
N PRO A 459 22.78 7.07 4.14
CA PRO A 459 21.64 6.52 4.82
C PRO A 459 20.34 7.16 4.34
N PHE A 460 19.25 6.42 4.45
CA PHE A 460 17.91 6.93 4.17
C PHE A 460 16.83 6.24 5.00
N CYS A 461 15.73 6.95 5.19
CA CYS A 461 14.50 6.44 5.79
C CYS A 461 13.29 6.80 4.92
N VAL A 462 12.21 6.03 5.05
CA VAL A 462 10.92 6.31 4.43
C VAL A 462 9.87 6.39 5.53
N PHE A 463 9.34 7.58 5.81
CA PHE A 463 8.39 7.79 6.89
C PHE A 463 7.55 9.05 6.66
N ASP A 464 6.29 9.03 7.11
CA ASP A 464 5.41 10.21 7.11
C ASP A 464 5.81 11.16 8.26
N LEU A 465 6.50 12.24 7.93
CA LEU A 465 7.03 13.21 8.89
C LEU A 465 6.04 14.30 9.27
N ASP A 466 5.06 14.61 8.42
CA ASP A 466 4.14 15.72 8.64
C ASP A 466 2.69 15.28 8.94
N GLY A 467 2.43 13.98 8.88
CA GLY A 467 1.16 13.35 9.25
C GLY A 467 0.07 13.53 8.20
N ASP A 468 0.44 13.79 6.93
CA ASP A 468 -0.51 13.96 5.84
C ASP A 468 -1.00 12.62 5.23
N GLY A 469 -0.46 11.50 5.74
CA GLY A 469 -0.74 10.15 5.27
C GLY A 469 0.17 9.69 4.14
N ARG A 470 1.18 10.47 3.74
CA ARG A 470 2.15 10.14 2.70
C ARG A 470 3.56 10.17 3.26
N ALA A 471 4.28 9.08 3.09
CA ALA A 471 5.65 8.96 3.54
C ALA A 471 6.58 9.81 2.66
N GLU A 472 7.50 10.52 3.31
CA GLU A 472 8.61 11.18 2.65
C GLU A 472 9.87 10.33 2.67
N VAL A 473 10.80 10.67 1.78
CA VAL A 473 12.12 10.06 1.78
C VAL A 473 13.12 11.01 2.41
N ILE A 474 13.74 10.56 3.50
CA ILE A 474 14.70 11.33 4.29
C ILE A 474 16.07 10.77 3.97
N SER A 475 16.98 11.56 3.44
CA SER A 475 18.28 11.04 3.04
C SER A 475 19.37 12.10 3.04
N ARG A 476 20.62 11.62 3.04
CA ARG A 476 21.79 12.43 2.73
C ARG A 476 21.84 12.73 1.23
N LEU A 477 21.91 14.01 0.89
CA LEU A 477 21.86 14.48 -0.49
C LEU A 477 22.98 15.47 -0.79
N GLN A 478 23.74 15.21 -1.84
CA GLN A 478 24.73 16.13 -2.40
C GLN A 478 24.09 17.07 -3.42
N LEU A 479 24.37 18.37 -3.30
CA LEU A 479 24.01 19.40 -4.28
C LEU A 479 25.22 20.31 -4.49
N GLY A 480 25.85 20.23 -5.66
CA GLY A 480 27.17 20.81 -5.88
C GLY A 480 28.21 20.13 -4.97
N ASP A 481 29.03 20.93 -4.29
CA ASP A 481 30.08 20.45 -3.38
C ASP A 481 29.61 20.32 -1.92
N SER A 482 28.31 20.44 -1.67
CA SER A 482 27.74 20.42 -0.31
C SER A 482 26.81 19.24 -0.12
N VAL A 483 26.84 18.67 1.09
CA VAL A 483 25.95 17.59 1.54
C VAL A 483 24.92 18.10 2.55
N TYR A 484 23.70 17.61 2.39
CA TYR A 484 22.54 18.03 3.16
C TYR A 484 21.84 16.82 3.76
N LEU A 485 21.24 16.99 4.93
CA LEU A 485 20.06 16.22 5.31
C LEU A 485 18.88 16.80 4.52
N ALA A 486 18.24 15.98 3.69
CA ALA A 486 17.13 16.39 2.84
C ALA A 486 15.89 15.55 3.10
N VAL A 487 14.73 16.21 3.06
CA VAL A 487 13.42 15.56 3.01
C VAL A 487 12.85 15.75 1.61
N LEU A 488 12.54 14.63 0.97
CA LEU A 488 12.03 14.55 -0.38
C LEU A 488 10.58 14.10 -0.34
N ASP A 489 9.76 14.68 -1.21
CA ASP A 489 8.44 14.18 -1.55
C ASP A 489 8.55 12.72 -1.98
N GLY A 490 7.87 11.81 -1.28
CA GLY A 490 7.97 10.37 -1.52
C GLY A 490 7.56 9.98 -2.93
N TRP A 491 6.47 10.56 -3.41
CA TRP A 491 5.88 10.24 -4.71
C TRP A 491 6.67 10.82 -5.89
N THR A 492 7.20 12.04 -5.77
CA THR A 492 7.85 12.75 -6.89
C THR A 492 9.38 12.88 -6.78
N GLY A 493 9.96 12.59 -5.62
CA GLY A 493 11.40 12.75 -5.36
C GLY A 493 11.88 14.20 -5.28
N ARG A 494 10.95 15.15 -5.24
CA ARG A 494 11.23 16.60 -5.18
C ARG A 494 11.75 16.95 -3.80
N VAL A 495 12.84 17.71 -3.72
CA VAL A 495 13.34 18.21 -2.42
C VAL A 495 12.32 19.19 -1.85
N LEU A 496 11.72 18.84 -0.73
CA LEU A 496 10.80 19.71 0.02
C LEU A 496 11.57 20.64 0.95
N ARG A 497 12.52 20.06 1.70
CA ARG A 497 13.25 20.71 2.78
C ARG A 497 14.68 20.18 2.80
N LYS A 498 15.65 21.01 3.19
CA LYS A 498 17.04 20.58 3.42
C LYS A 498 17.75 21.45 4.45
N THR A 499 18.72 20.87 5.16
CA THR A 499 19.64 21.55 6.07
C THR A 499 21.03 20.94 5.90
N PRO A 500 22.16 21.65 6.14
CA PRO A 500 23.49 21.05 6.06
C PRO A 500 23.60 19.79 6.92
N TRP A 501 24.27 18.75 6.40
CA TRP A 501 24.51 17.53 7.17
C TRP A 501 25.44 17.81 8.36
N PRO A 502 25.18 17.29 9.58
CA PRO A 502 26.06 17.50 10.73
C PRO A 502 27.49 17.00 10.50
N GLU A 503 28.47 17.88 10.69
CA GLU A 503 29.89 17.57 10.50
C GLU A 503 30.42 16.58 11.54
N LEU A 504 31.43 15.78 11.15
CA LEU A 504 32.21 14.93 12.05
C LEU A 504 32.81 15.77 13.19
N LEU A 505 32.83 15.23 14.41
CA LEU A 505 33.47 15.90 15.54
C LEU A 505 34.99 16.01 15.36
N SER A 506 35.60 15.02 14.72
CA SER A 506 37.03 14.98 14.39
C SER A 506 37.29 14.17 13.12
N ASP A 507 38.07 14.72 12.18
CA ASP A 507 38.37 14.11 10.85
C ASP A 507 39.88 13.83 10.65
N TRP A 508 40.64 13.65 11.72
CA TRP A 508 42.12 13.66 11.63
C TRP A 508 42.71 12.46 10.87
N ASN A 509 42.02 11.31 10.86
CA ASN A 509 42.50 10.06 10.24
C ASN A 509 41.54 9.43 9.22
N ARG A 510 40.33 10.00 9.00
CA ARG A 510 39.26 9.39 8.18
C ARG A 510 38.89 7.94 8.55
N SER A 511 39.23 7.48 9.76
CA SER A 511 38.95 6.13 10.29
C SER A 511 37.53 5.98 10.83
N SER A 512 36.86 7.08 11.20
CA SER A 512 35.52 7.10 11.82
C SER A 512 34.41 7.55 10.85
N THR A 513 34.56 7.33 9.54
CA THR A 513 33.68 7.92 8.52
C THR A 513 32.38 7.15 8.29
N ARG A 514 31.64 6.88 9.36
CA ARG A 514 30.34 6.18 9.32
C ARG A 514 29.22 7.17 9.61
N ILE A 515 28.10 6.99 8.90
CA ILE A 515 26.95 7.89 8.98
C ILE A 515 25.66 7.09 8.93
N HIS A 516 24.76 7.36 9.87
CA HIS A 516 23.47 6.67 9.99
C HIS A 516 22.33 7.67 10.17
N LEU A 517 21.11 7.17 9.97
CA LEU A 517 19.87 7.93 10.03
C LEU A 517 18.77 7.06 10.62
N SER A 518 17.92 7.64 11.46
CA SER A 518 16.67 7.03 11.89
C SER A 518 15.60 8.09 12.16
N VAL A 519 14.38 7.63 12.40
CA VAL A 519 13.25 8.42 12.86
C VAL A 519 12.92 7.98 14.29
N ALA A 520 12.58 8.93 15.17
CA ALA A 520 12.26 8.68 16.58
C ALA A 520 11.07 9.53 17.03
N PHE A 521 10.25 9.01 17.94
CA PHE A 521 9.16 9.77 18.56
C PHE A 521 9.62 10.36 19.91
N LEU A 522 10.50 11.36 19.85
CA LEU A 522 11.16 11.93 21.03
C LEU A 522 10.21 12.65 22.02
N ASP A 523 9.06 13.12 21.54
CA ASP A 523 8.00 13.71 22.37
C ASP A 523 6.79 12.77 22.55
N GLY A 524 6.89 11.55 22.03
CA GLY A 524 5.85 10.53 22.01
C GLY A 524 4.69 10.79 21.05
N LYS A 525 4.79 11.79 20.18
CA LYS A 525 3.67 12.21 19.31
C LYS A 525 4.08 12.50 17.88
N HIS A 526 5.20 13.17 17.68
CA HIS A 526 5.66 13.59 16.37
C HIS A 526 6.95 12.88 16.00
N PRO A 527 7.17 12.62 14.70
CA PRO A 527 8.42 12.05 14.23
C PRO A 527 9.54 13.12 14.21
N PHE A 528 10.70 12.72 14.71
CA PHE A 528 11.95 13.48 14.67
C PHE A 528 12.99 12.70 13.88
N ILE A 529 13.85 13.41 13.17
CA ILE A 529 14.97 12.82 12.43
C ILE A 529 16.19 12.81 13.34
N VAL A 530 16.85 11.67 13.50
CA VAL A 530 18.10 11.54 14.23
C VAL A 530 19.20 11.13 13.26
N THR A 531 20.26 11.91 13.20
CA THR A 531 21.45 11.63 12.38
C THR A 531 22.64 11.28 13.27
N GLN A 532 23.46 10.35 12.81
CA GLN A 532 24.77 10.03 13.39
C GLN A 532 25.87 10.37 12.38
N THR A 533 26.92 11.03 12.86
CA THR A 533 28.16 11.25 12.11
C THR A 533 29.34 10.85 12.99
N GLY A 534 30.09 9.81 12.60
CA GLY A 534 31.12 9.18 13.43
C GLY A 534 30.66 7.85 14.03
N LEU A 535 31.58 6.90 14.25
CA LEU A 535 31.26 5.61 14.89
C LEU A 535 32.39 5.01 15.74
N TYR A 536 33.59 4.79 15.19
CA TYR A 536 34.66 4.06 15.93
C TYR A 536 35.44 4.96 16.91
N GLU A 537 35.27 6.27 16.81
CA GLU A 537 35.99 7.28 17.60
C GLU A 537 35.00 8.21 18.29
N ASN A 538 35.04 9.51 17.99
CA ASN A 538 34.04 10.43 18.50
C ASN A 538 32.85 10.49 17.54
N GLU A 539 31.67 10.24 18.07
CA GLU A 539 30.39 10.31 17.38
C GLU A 539 29.69 11.63 17.65
N ARG A 540 28.84 12.06 16.71
CA ARG A 540 27.92 13.17 16.88
C ARG A 540 26.52 12.73 16.50
N PHE A 541 25.59 12.87 17.43
CA PHE A 541 24.17 12.64 17.20
C PHE A 541 23.45 13.99 17.19
N THR A 542 22.58 14.19 16.21
CA THR A 542 21.80 15.42 16.10
C THR A 542 20.35 15.06 15.79
N ALA A 543 19.43 15.60 16.59
CA ALA A 543 18.00 15.48 16.32
C ALA A 543 17.44 16.73 15.65
N PHE A 544 16.52 16.52 14.72
CA PHE A 544 15.78 17.55 14.01
C PHE A 544 14.28 17.26 14.06
N ASP A 545 13.44 18.29 14.08
CA ASP A 545 12.01 18.10 13.80
C ASP A 545 11.74 17.92 12.29
N GLY A 546 10.49 17.63 11.92
CA GLY A 546 10.07 17.49 10.52
C GLY A 546 10.30 18.75 9.64
N LYS A 547 10.54 19.92 10.26
CA LYS A 547 10.92 21.18 9.57
C LYS A 547 12.43 21.38 9.47
N LEU A 548 13.22 20.40 9.87
CA LEU A 548 14.69 20.42 9.93
C LEU A 548 15.27 21.47 10.88
N ARG A 549 14.52 21.84 11.93
CA ARG A 549 15.06 22.64 13.04
C ARG A 549 15.75 21.70 14.02
N ARG A 550 17.01 21.99 14.33
CA ARG A 550 17.79 21.21 15.31
C ARG A 550 17.17 21.32 16.70
N ILE A 551 16.93 20.17 17.33
CA ILE A 551 16.35 20.04 18.67
C ILE A 551 17.45 19.90 19.73
N TRP A 552 18.37 18.96 19.53
CA TRP A 552 19.54 18.77 20.37
C TRP A 552 20.73 18.27 19.55
N ASP A 553 21.92 18.34 20.15
CA ASP A 553 23.21 17.96 19.56
C ASP A 553 24.04 17.28 20.65
N PHE A 554 24.23 15.97 20.54
CA PHE A 554 25.04 15.18 21.43
C PHE A 554 26.41 14.92 20.78
N GLN A 555 27.47 15.13 21.55
CA GLN A 555 28.86 14.92 21.12
C GLN A 555 29.49 13.89 22.04
N SER A 556 29.77 12.73 21.48
CA SER A 556 30.35 11.63 22.21
C SER A 556 31.85 11.85 22.42
N THR A 557 32.25 11.93 23.69
CA THR A 557 33.65 12.13 24.09
C THR A 557 33.93 11.41 25.40
N GLY A 558 35.21 11.08 25.64
CA GLY A 558 35.65 10.53 26.92
C GLY A 558 35.13 9.13 27.21
N LEU A 559 34.00 9.03 27.93
CA LEU A 559 33.41 7.77 28.39
C LEU A 559 32.42 7.14 27.40
N THR A 560 31.87 7.90 26.47
CA THR A 560 30.89 7.41 25.49
C THR A 560 31.49 7.16 24.11
N ASN A 561 32.77 7.50 23.88
CA ASN A 561 33.37 7.43 22.56
C ASN A 561 33.67 5.98 22.14
N GLY A 562 33.51 5.68 20.85
CA GLY A 562 33.68 4.34 20.31
C GLY A 562 32.59 3.37 20.78
N SER A 563 31.43 3.89 21.17
CA SER A 563 30.25 3.09 21.53
C SER A 563 29.30 2.91 20.36
N GLY A 564 29.44 3.69 19.30
CA GLY A 564 28.46 3.73 18.23
C GLY A 564 28.31 2.42 17.48
N SER A 565 27.11 2.18 16.94
CA SER A 565 26.80 0.99 16.16
C SER A 565 26.57 1.33 14.70
N HIS A 566 26.51 0.32 13.83
CA HIS A 566 26.24 0.47 12.40
C HIS A 566 24.79 0.88 12.04
N ARG A 567 24.11 1.54 12.99
CA ARG A 567 22.72 1.98 12.93
C ARG A 567 22.38 2.83 14.16
N ILE A 568 21.21 3.47 14.09
CA ILE A 568 20.58 4.12 15.24
C ILE A 568 19.35 3.28 15.59
N GLU A 569 19.27 2.78 16.83
CA GLU A 569 18.06 2.14 17.38
C GLU A 569 17.28 3.13 18.22
N VAL A 570 15.97 2.94 18.26
CA VAL A 570 15.04 3.77 19.02
C VAL A 570 14.02 2.88 19.70
N ALA A 571 13.69 3.17 20.95
CA ALA A 571 12.70 2.43 21.71
C ALA A 571 12.24 3.27 22.90
N ASP A 572 10.98 3.11 23.30
CA ASP A 572 10.52 3.55 24.61
C ASP A 572 10.97 2.50 25.63
N VAL A 573 11.96 2.86 26.46
CA VAL A 573 12.59 1.90 27.39
C VAL A 573 12.13 2.04 28.83
N ASP A 574 11.32 3.05 29.15
CA ASP A 574 10.79 3.28 30.50
C ASP A 574 9.26 3.45 30.58
N GLY A 575 8.58 3.36 29.44
CA GLY A 575 7.12 3.36 29.32
C GLY A 575 6.49 4.76 29.40
N ASP A 576 7.27 5.83 29.18
CA ASP A 576 6.74 7.21 29.20
C ASP A 576 6.09 7.63 27.86
N GLY A 577 6.12 6.75 26.87
CA GLY A 577 5.59 6.94 25.53
C GLY A 577 6.53 7.69 24.59
N ARG A 578 7.74 8.06 25.03
CA ARG A 578 8.78 8.71 24.23
C ARG A 578 9.88 7.71 23.95
N GLN A 579 10.54 7.89 22.80
CA GLN A 579 11.63 7.01 22.44
C GLN A 579 12.99 7.58 22.85
N GLU A 580 13.76 6.76 23.54
CA GLU A 580 15.20 6.88 23.69
C GLU A 580 15.92 6.59 22.37
N VAL A 581 17.16 7.06 22.28
CA VAL A 581 18.03 6.90 21.11
C VAL A 581 19.29 6.17 21.51
N PHE A 582 19.64 5.11 20.78
CA PHE A 582 20.83 4.32 21.04
C PHE A 582 21.96 4.68 20.08
N ASP A 583 23.06 5.17 20.65
CA ASP A 583 24.38 5.25 20.04
C ASP A 583 25.16 3.98 20.41
N GLY A 584 24.76 2.87 19.78
CA GLY A 584 25.24 1.53 20.12
C GLY A 584 25.11 1.22 21.62
N THR A 585 26.23 1.11 22.32
CA THR A 585 26.29 0.80 23.77
C THR A 585 26.01 1.99 24.70
N THR A 586 25.64 3.14 24.14
CA THR A 586 25.19 4.32 24.89
C THR A 586 23.72 4.60 24.59
N CYS A 587 22.90 4.77 25.63
CA CYS A 587 21.50 5.17 25.52
C CYS A 587 21.35 6.65 25.87
N LEU A 588 20.74 7.41 24.96
CA LEU A 588 20.39 8.81 25.13
C LEU A 588 18.90 8.94 25.45
N SER A 589 18.59 9.81 26.40
CA SER A 589 17.25 10.29 26.68
C SER A 589 16.66 11.06 25.48
N PRO A 590 15.33 11.24 25.41
CA PRO A 590 14.70 11.90 24.27
C PRO A 590 15.14 13.36 24.06
N ASP A 591 15.68 13.98 25.11
CA ASP A 591 16.27 15.32 25.10
C ASP A 591 17.75 15.38 24.69
N GLY A 592 18.36 14.23 24.38
CA GLY A 592 19.76 14.10 23.97
C GLY A 592 20.77 14.00 25.13
N THR A 593 20.31 13.93 26.39
CA THR A 593 21.19 13.66 27.54
C THR A 593 21.53 12.18 27.65
N VAL A 594 22.71 11.84 28.18
CA VAL A 594 23.08 10.44 28.39
C VAL A 594 22.24 9.85 29.51
N ARG A 595 21.52 8.77 29.23
CA ARG A 595 20.79 7.98 30.22
C ARG A 595 21.73 6.99 30.91
N TRP A 596 22.43 6.20 30.11
CA TRP A 596 23.45 5.25 30.58
C TRP A 596 24.37 4.86 29.43
N SER A 597 25.53 4.27 29.76
CA SER A 597 26.47 3.68 28.81
C SER A 597 27.16 2.49 29.46
N ILE A 598 27.36 1.41 28.71
CA ILE A 598 28.17 0.26 29.16
C ILE A 598 29.63 0.32 28.66
N TYR A 599 30.05 1.51 28.20
CA TYR A 599 31.42 1.95 27.87
C TYR A 599 32.12 1.25 26.69
N ARG A 600 32.59 2.02 25.69
CA ARG A 600 33.65 1.67 24.70
C ARG A 600 33.59 0.29 24.04
N HIS A 601 32.39 -0.19 23.79
CA HIS A 601 32.14 -1.44 23.09
C HIS A 601 31.36 -1.09 21.83
N HIS A 602 32.02 -1.09 20.68
CA HIS A 602 31.37 -0.95 19.39
C HIS A 602 30.58 -2.23 19.09
N PRO A 603 29.23 -2.17 18.98
CA PRO A 603 28.45 -3.32 18.59
C PRO A 603 28.07 -3.28 17.12
N ASP A 604 28.16 -4.43 16.45
CA ASP A 604 27.59 -4.62 15.12
C ASP A 604 26.07 -4.81 15.16
N VAL A 605 25.60 -5.41 16.26
CA VAL A 605 24.18 -5.69 16.50
C VAL A 605 23.77 -5.09 17.84
N VAL A 606 22.68 -4.33 17.77
CA VAL A 606 21.90 -3.83 18.90
C VAL A 606 20.49 -4.35 18.65
N SER A 607 19.95 -5.19 19.53
CA SER A 607 18.59 -5.73 19.42
C SER A 607 17.80 -5.38 20.66
N ILE A 608 16.68 -4.68 20.50
CA ILE A 608 15.87 -4.18 21.62
C ILE A 608 14.49 -4.83 21.57
N HIS A 609 14.25 -5.80 22.46
CA HIS A 609 12.98 -6.51 22.57
C HIS A 609 12.65 -6.78 24.05
N ASP A 610 11.45 -7.27 24.31
CA ASP A 610 11.09 -7.90 25.60
C ASP A 610 11.62 -9.34 25.56
N ILE A 611 12.87 -9.54 25.98
CA ILE A 611 13.65 -10.78 25.75
C ILE A 611 13.42 -11.79 26.88
N ASP A 612 13.52 -11.35 28.15
CA ASP A 612 13.19 -12.20 29.30
C ASP A 612 11.86 -11.72 29.90
N PRO A 613 10.75 -12.46 29.72
CA PRO A 613 9.43 -12.02 30.18
C PRO A 613 9.31 -11.87 31.71
N ASP A 614 10.29 -12.39 32.48
CA ASP A 614 10.35 -12.20 33.92
C ASP A 614 11.10 -10.91 34.33
N VAL A 615 11.71 -10.19 33.39
CA VAL A 615 12.37 -8.89 33.60
C VAL A 615 11.44 -7.78 33.12
N PRO A 616 11.00 -6.85 33.99
CA PRO A 616 10.11 -5.78 33.56
C PRO A 616 10.78 -4.82 32.58
N GLY A 617 10.12 -4.59 31.45
CA GLY A 617 10.54 -3.61 30.44
C GLY A 617 11.10 -4.30 29.21
N ARG A 618 12.09 -3.68 28.58
CA ARG A 618 12.82 -4.24 27.44
C ARG A 618 14.26 -4.49 27.82
N GLU A 619 14.90 -5.40 27.11
CA GLU A 619 16.32 -5.64 27.16
C GLU A 619 17.00 -5.23 25.85
N VAL A 620 18.31 -4.99 25.94
CA VAL A 620 19.17 -4.80 24.78
C VAL A 620 20.18 -5.92 24.72
N PHE A 621 20.11 -6.69 23.64
CA PHE A 621 21.13 -7.67 23.28
C PHE A 621 22.17 -7.02 22.36
N TYR A 622 23.41 -6.99 22.84
CA TYR A 622 24.55 -6.47 22.11
C TYR A 622 25.44 -7.59 21.61
N ILE A 623 25.92 -7.44 20.38
CA ILE A 623 27.03 -8.24 19.83
C ILE A 623 28.17 -7.28 19.54
N VAL A 624 29.23 -7.38 20.34
CA VAL A 624 30.36 -6.43 20.36
C VAL A 624 31.49 -6.94 19.46
N GLU A 625 31.87 -6.10 18.49
CA GLU A 625 32.90 -6.39 17.50
C GLU A 625 34.30 -6.23 18.09
N THR A 626 34.63 -5.03 18.59
CA THR A 626 36.01 -4.67 18.95
C THR A 626 36.07 -4.05 20.33
N SER A 627 36.92 -4.64 21.18
CA SER A 627 37.52 -4.10 22.42
C SER A 627 38.26 -5.25 23.11
N ILE A 628 38.87 -5.01 24.28
CA ILE A 628 39.35 -6.07 25.18
C ILE A 628 38.24 -7.07 25.59
N ASP A 629 36.96 -6.74 25.36
CA ASP A 629 35.80 -7.48 25.83
C ASP A 629 34.82 -7.84 24.69
N ALA A 630 35.34 -8.21 23.51
CA ALA A 630 34.51 -8.76 22.42
C ALA A 630 33.60 -9.88 22.95
N GLY A 631 32.33 -9.88 22.58
CA GLY A 631 31.35 -10.71 23.27
C GLY A 631 29.90 -10.37 22.98
N VAL A 632 29.03 -11.04 23.72
CA VAL A 632 27.59 -10.77 23.77
C VAL A 632 27.17 -10.35 25.17
N TYR A 633 26.24 -9.41 25.23
CA TYR A 633 25.74 -8.82 26.47
C TYR A 633 24.22 -8.69 26.39
N LEU A 634 23.54 -9.02 27.48
CA LEU A 634 22.14 -8.66 27.67
C LEU A 634 22.04 -7.68 28.83
N VAL A 635 21.45 -6.53 28.58
CA VAL A 635 21.28 -5.46 29.58
C VAL A 635 19.83 -5.00 29.63
N ARG A 636 19.38 -4.51 30.79
CA ARG A 636 18.08 -3.83 30.89
C ARG A 636 18.14 -2.51 30.12
N ALA A 637 17.18 -2.28 29.23
CA ALA A 637 17.16 -1.09 28.37
C ALA A 637 16.94 0.20 29.16
N ALA A 638 16.20 0.15 30.28
CA ALA A 638 15.87 1.31 31.10
C ALA A 638 17.10 1.95 31.78
N ASP A 639 18.09 1.17 32.20
CA ASP A 639 19.21 1.66 33.04
C ASP A 639 20.58 1.06 32.73
N GLY A 640 20.70 0.18 31.72
CA GLY A 640 21.97 -0.43 31.32
C GLY A 640 22.46 -1.51 32.28
N GLY A 641 21.65 -1.94 33.25
CA GLY A 641 22.03 -3.00 34.18
C GLY A 641 22.28 -4.33 33.45
N VAL A 642 23.53 -4.81 33.48
CA VAL A 642 23.92 -6.08 32.84
C VAL A 642 23.25 -7.26 33.53
N LEU A 643 22.49 -8.04 32.78
CA LEU A 643 21.83 -9.27 33.23
C LEU A 643 22.80 -10.46 33.10
N TRP A 644 23.42 -10.61 31.94
CA TRP A 644 24.46 -11.60 31.68
C TRP A 644 25.33 -11.19 30.49
N PHE A 645 26.50 -11.84 30.38
CA PHE A 645 27.41 -11.66 29.26
C PHE A 645 28.33 -12.86 29.07
N HIS A 646 28.72 -13.09 27.81
CA HIS A 646 29.79 -14.00 27.41
C HIS A 646 30.77 -13.22 26.55
N ASN A 647 32.01 -13.09 27.01
CA ASN A 647 33.01 -12.24 26.36
C ASN A 647 34.40 -12.87 26.40
N GLN A 648 35.35 -12.18 25.78
CA GLN A 648 36.76 -12.56 25.67
C GLN A 648 37.44 -12.81 27.03
N GLU A 649 37.05 -12.11 28.09
CA GLU A 649 37.60 -12.32 29.44
C GLU A 649 37.24 -13.70 30.02
N LYS A 650 36.01 -14.16 29.78
CA LYS A 650 35.52 -15.46 30.27
C LYS A 650 35.85 -16.61 29.32
N ASP A 651 35.83 -16.34 28.02
CA ASP A 651 36.16 -17.30 26.97
C ASP A 651 37.01 -16.60 25.88
N PRO A 652 38.32 -16.87 25.82
CA PRO A 652 39.23 -16.25 24.85
C PRO A 652 38.95 -16.67 23.39
N ALA A 653 37.99 -17.57 23.15
CA ALA A 653 37.50 -17.86 21.81
C ALA A 653 36.71 -16.70 21.19
N TRP A 654 36.23 -15.75 21.99
CA TRP A 654 35.64 -14.51 21.52
C TRP A 654 36.72 -13.54 21.06
N THR A 655 36.66 -13.17 19.79
CA THR A 655 37.60 -12.20 19.21
C THR A 655 36.89 -11.10 18.44
N HIS A 656 35.67 -11.36 17.95
CA HIS A 656 34.86 -10.42 17.17
C HIS A 656 33.44 -10.99 17.04
N GLY A 657 32.44 -10.44 17.73
CA GLY A 657 31.04 -10.75 17.44
C GLY A 657 30.53 -9.87 16.31
N HIS A 658 29.96 -10.44 15.24
CA HIS A 658 29.62 -9.70 14.01
C HIS A 658 28.17 -9.83 13.56
N VAL A 659 27.57 -11.01 13.70
CA VAL A 659 26.20 -11.27 13.23
C VAL A 659 25.36 -11.93 14.30
N GLY A 660 24.05 -11.67 14.24
CA GLY A 660 23.09 -12.29 15.14
C GLY A 660 21.78 -11.51 15.22
N TRP A 661 20.89 -11.97 16.09
CA TRP A 661 19.54 -11.45 16.27
C TRP A 661 18.94 -12.00 17.58
N THR A 662 17.78 -11.49 17.98
CA THR A 662 16.96 -12.07 19.04
C THR A 662 15.52 -12.27 18.56
N ALA A 663 14.92 -13.43 18.87
CA ALA A 663 13.55 -13.80 18.53
C ALA A 663 13.13 -15.04 19.35
N ASP A 664 11.83 -15.22 19.60
CA ASP A 664 11.30 -16.45 20.19
C ASP A 664 11.14 -17.51 19.10
N ILE A 665 11.97 -18.55 19.11
CA ILE A 665 11.98 -19.59 18.06
C ILE A 665 11.68 -20.98 18.60
N TRP A 666 11.53 -21.14 19.92
CA TRP A 666 11.36 -22.46 20.51
C TRP A 666 10.65 -22.44 21.86
N ALA A 667 9.44 -22.99 21.89
CA ALA A 667 8.61 -23.07 23.09
C ALA A 667 9.23 -23.86 24.26
N GLY A 668 10.31 -24.61 24.02
CA GLY A 668 11.08 -25.30 25.07
C GLY A 668 12.03 -24.40 25.85
N SER A 669 12.22 -23.15 25.42
CA SER A 669 13.04 -22.12 26.06
C SER A 669 12.18 -20.90 26.35
N PRO A 670 12.10 -20.42 27.60
CA PRO A 670 11.32 -19.23 27.92
C PRO A 670 11.92 -17.97 27.30
N GLY A 671 11.07 -17.08 26.78
CA GLY A 671 11.51 -15.80 26.23
C GLY A 671 12.26 -15.94 24.90
N TYR A 672 13.00 -14.91 24.53
CA TYR A 672 13.64 -14.85 23.21
C TYR A 672 15.03 -15.51 23.27
N GLU A 673 15.33 -16.31 22.25
CA GLU A 673 16.68 -16.79 22.00
C GLU A 673 17.56 -15.65 21.48
N CYS A 674 18.86 -15.73 21.78
CA CYS A 674 19.87 -14.78 21.34
C CYS A 674 20.94 -15.52 20.51
N ALA A 675 21.01 -15.22 19.21
CA ALA A 675 21.96 -15.83 18.29
C ALA A 675 23.18 -14.92 18.06
N SER A 676 24.39 -15.48 18.00
CA SER A 676 25.61 -14.73 17.67
C SER A 676 26.74 -15.62 17.15
N ASN A 677 27.66 -15.08 16.35
CA ASN A 677 28.97 -15.69 16.12
C ASN A 677 30.05 -15.06 17.02
N ARG A 678 31.24 -15.68 17.11
CA ARG A 678 32.29 -15.22 18.04
C ARG A 678 33.61 -14.79 17.39
N ARG A 679 33.82 -15.08 16.10
CA ARG A 679 35.10 -14.86 15.38
C ARG A 679 34.99 -14.14 14.03
N GLY A 680 34.22 -13.06 13.97
CA GLY A 680 34.19 -12.12 12.86
C GLY A 680 33.46 -12.62 11.62
N HIS A 681 33.61 -11.91 10.49
CA HIS A 681 32.80 -12.10 9.28
C HIS A 681 32.78 -13.52 8.68
N ASP A 682 33.87 -14.26 8.84
CA ASP A 682 34.06 -15.59 8.26
C ASP A 682 33.63 -16.73 9.19
N ASP A 683 33.32 -16.43 10.45
CA ASP A 683 32.87 -17.42 11.41
C ASP A 683 31.43 -17.83 11.15
N ARG A 684 31.27 -19.05 10.62
CA ARG A 684 29.97 -19.68 10.35
C ARG A 684 29.45 -20.51 11.53
N ASN A 685 30.19 -20.61 12.64
CA ASN A 685 29.75 -21.35 13.81
C ASN A 685 28.92 -20.45 14.73
N MET A 686 27.60 -20.42 14.53
CA MET A 686 26.71 -19.64 15.38
C MET A 686 26.49 -20.34 16.74
N LEU A 687 26.35 -19.51 17.76
CA LEU A 687 25.98 -19.85 19.13
C LEU A 687 24.55 -19.36 19.36
N LEU A 688 23.73 -20.18 20.01
CA LEU A 688 22.36 -19.85 20.40
C LEU A 688 22.25 -19.89 21.93
N TYR A 689 21.84 -18.78 22.52
CA TYR A 689 21.63 -18.64 23.95
C TYR A 689 20.14 -18.49 24.29
N SER A 690 19.71 -18.98 25.44
CA SER A 690 18.41 -18.61 26.02
C SER A 690 18.40 -17.13 26.43
N CYS A 691 17.23 -16.56 26.70
CA CYS A 691 17.09 -15.22 27.30
C CYS A 691 17.93 -14.99 28.58
N ARG A 692 18.29 -16.07 29.31
CA ARG A 692 19.12 -16.03 30.53
C ARG A 692 20.59 -16.36 30.34
N GLY A 693 21.06 -16.40 29.10
CA GLY A 693 22.47 -16.60 28.77
C GLY A 693 22.97 -18.04 28.88
N ALA A 694 22.10 -19.04 29.08
CA ALA A 694 22.50 -20.44 28.96
C ALA A 694 22.74 -20.78 27.48
N LEU A 695 23.87 -21.40 27.15
CA LEU A 695 24.15 -21.88 25.79
C LEU A 695 23.23 -23.06 25.48
N LEU A 696 22.34 -22.89 24.50
CA LEU A 696 21.39 -23.92 24.04
C LEU A 696 22.01 -24.79 22.94
N LEU A 697 22.66 -24.15 21.96
CA LEU A 697 23.28 -24.84 20.83
C LEU A 697 24.53 -24.11 20.35
N GLU A 698 25.61 -24.87 20.14
CA GLU A 698 26.77 -24.44 19.36
C GLU A 698 26.73 -25.13 17.99
N GLY A 699 26.99 -24.39 16.93
CA GLY A 699 26.80 -24.86 15.55
C GLY A 699 25.37 -24.62 15.05
N PHE A 700 24.68 -23.61 15.58
CA PHE A 700 23.40 -23.16 15.02
C PHE A 700 23.59 -22.72 13.55
N PRO A 701 22.62 -22.93 12.65
CA PRO A 701 22.85 -22.68 11.23
C PRO A 701 23.14 -21.20 10.93
N TYR A 702 24.27 -20.94 10.28
CA TYR A 702 24.65 -19.58 9.88
C TYR A 702 23.62 -18.96 8.92
N GLY A 703 23.21 -17.73 9.23
CA GLY A 703 22.27 -16.95 8.42
C GLY A 703 20.81 -17.43 8.47
N ALA A 704 20.48 -18.42 9.32
CA ALA A 704 19.09 -18.68 9.67
C ALA A 704 18.45 -17.39 10.20
N THR A 705 17.33 -17.00 9.60
CA THR A 705 16.66 -15.73 9.87
C THR A 705 15.23 -16.02 10.38
N PRO A 706 14.82 -15.48 11.52
CA PRO A 706 13.45 -15.60 12.01
C PRO A 706 12.43 -15.01 11.03
N LEU A 707 11.28 -15.65 10.91
CA LEU A 707 10.13 -15.13 10.17
C LEU A 707 8.82 -15.70 10.73
N GLU A 708 7.76 -14.95 10.56
CA GLU A 708 6.40 -15.40 10.84
C GLU A 708 5.79 -16.07 9.60
N TRP A 709 5.56 -17.39 9.61
CA TRP A 709 5.10 -18.13 8.42
C TRP A 709 3.80 -18.93 8.60
N ASP A 710 3.43 -19.33 9.80
CA ASP A 710 2.24 -20.16 10.01
C ASP A 710 1.28 -19.73 11.13
N GLY A 711 1.66 -18.74 11.94
CA GLY A 711 0.84 -18.15 13.00
C GLY A 711 1.02 -18.77 14.38
N ASP A 712 2.02 -19.62 14.56
CA ASP A 712 2.38 -20.14 15.88
C ASP A 712 3.06 -19.05 16.76
N PRO A 713 3.06 -19.20 18.09
CA PRO A 713 3.65 -18.19 18.99
C PRO A 713 5.16 -17.97 18.75
N THR A 714 5.86 -19.01 18.28
CA THR A 714 7.30 -19.01 18.00
C THR A 714 7.56 -18.86 16.52
N ARG A 715 8.66 -18.21 16.14
CA ARG A 715 9.02 -17.97 14.74
C ARG A 715 9.67 -19.19 14.10
N GLU A 716 9.29 -19.44 12.85
CA GLU A 716 10.06 -20.30 11.95
C GLU A 716 11.41 -19.63 11.62
N LEU A 717 12.27 -20.39 10.94
CA LEU A 717 13.55 -19.94 10.43
C LEU A 717 13.64 -20.18 8.92
N ILE A 718 14.02 -19.14 8.17
CA ILE A 718 14.40 -19.28 6.78
C ILE A 718 15.92 -19.50 6.67
N LEU A 719 16.30 -20.60 6.03
CA LEU A 719 17.69 -20.98 5.80
C LEU A 719 18.20 -20.41 4.46
N PRO A 720 19.27 -19.60 4.45
CA PRO A 720 19.64 -18.75 3.31
C PRO A 720 20.17 -19.54 2.11
N ASP A 721 20.82 -20.69 2.35
CA ASP A 721 21.51 -21.45 1.31
C ASP A 721 20.54 -22.18 0.36
N ARG A 722 19.28 -22.35 0.77
CA ARG A 722 18.25 -23.10 0.03
C ARG A 722 16.85 -22.50 0.06
N LEU A 723 16.65 -21.39 0.77
CA LEU A 723 15.32 -20.80 1.06
C LEU A 723 14.33 -21.88 1.51
N VAL A 724 14.78 -22.61 2.52
CA VAL A 724 14.00 -23.64 3.21
C VAL A 724 13.51 -23.02 4.50
N ILE A 725 12.22 -23.08 4.74
CA ILE A 725 11.60 -22.72 6.00
C ILE A 725 11.66 -23.94 6.90
N GLY A 726 12.02 -23.75 8.16
CA GLY A 726 12.12 -24.82 9.14
C GLY A 726 11.83 -24.35 10.57
N GLU A 727 11.57 -25.30 11.44
CA GLU A 727 11.32 -25.11 12.87
C GLU A 727 12.54 -25.51 13.68
N PHE A 728 12.80 -24.85 14.83
CA PHE A 728 13.85 -25.25 15.75
C PHE A 728 13.27 -26.10 16.89
N ASP A 729 13.82 -27.29 17.11
CA ASP A 729 13.32 -28.24 18.13
C ASP A 729 14.16 -28.30 19.43
N GLY A 730 15.13 -27.38 19.56
CA GLY A 730 16.12 -27.37 20.64
C GLY A 730 17.42 -28.11 20.31
N LYS A 731 17.47 -28.90 19.22
CA LYS A 731 18.67 -29.62 18.77
C LYS A 731 19.14 -29.18 17.38
N GLY A 732 18.21 -28.77 16.53
CA GLY A 732 18.52 -28.31 15.18
C GLY A 732 17.29 -27.76 14.47
N VAL A 733 17.51 -27.24 13.26
CA VAL A 733 16.44 -26.72 12.41
C VAL A 733 15.95 -27.83 11.49
N HIS A 734 14.66 -28.16 11.60
CA HIS A 734 13.99 -29.19 10.82
C HIS A 734 13.20 -28.56 9.66
N PRO A 735 13.44 -28.96 8.40
CA PRO A 735 12.72 -28.40 7.25
C PRO A 735 11.21 -28.65 7.30
N LEU A 736 10.43 -27.58 7.12
CA LEU A 736 8.98 -27.60 6.96
C LEU A 736 8.58 -27.46 5.48
N GLU A 737 9.15 -26.46 4.80
CA GLU A 737 8.78 -26.11 3.43
C GLU A 737 10.02 -25.70 2.62
N SER A 738 10.08 -26.14 1.35
CA SER A 738 11.08 -25.67 0.39
C SER A 738 10.43 -24.73 -0.62
N LEU A 739 10.94 -23.51 -0.71
CA LEU A 739 10.35 -22.49 -1.56
C LEU A 739 10.85 -22.62 -2.99
N LYS A 740 9.93 -22.44 -3.94
CA LYS A 740 10.28 -22.37 -5.36
C LYS A 740 10.58 -20.93 -5.75
N LEU A 741 11.84 -20.65 -6.03
CA LEU A 741 12.26 -19.34 -6.52
C LEU A 741 11.74 -19.06 -7.94
N PRO A 742 11.36 -17.81 -8.23
CA PRO A 742 11.00 -17.38 -9.58
C PRO A 742 12.24 -17.21 -10.50
N ALA A 743 13.44 -17.01 -9.93
CA ALA A 743 14.70 -16.87 -10.66
C ALA A 743 15.87 -17.50 -9.90
N ALA A 744 16.89 -17.98 -10.63
CA ALA A 744 17.96 -18.85 -10.09
C ALA A 744 18.99 -18.16 -9.16
N ASN A 745 19.09 -16.82 -9.18
CA ASN A 745 20.15 -16.08 -8.48
C ASN A 745 19.61 -15.07 -7.46
N LEU A 746 18.46 -15.38 -6.85
CA LEU A 746 17.87 -14.55 -5.80
C LEU A 746 18.43 -14.93 -4.42
N ARG A 747 18.66 -13.92 -3.59
CA ARG A 747 19.11 -14.07 -2.20
C ARG A 747 18.19 -13.28 -1.28
N LEU A 748 17.95 -13.82 -0.09
CA LEU A 748 17.22 -13.12 0.96
C LEU A 748 17.94 -11.83 1.35
N VAL A 749 17.19 -10.74 1.42
CA VAL A 749 17.63 -9.45 1.94
C VAL A 749 17.18 -9.34 3.40
N TYR A 750 15.87 -9.46 3.64
CA TYR A 750 15.25 -9.60 4.96
C TYR A 750 13.81 -10.13 4.79
N THR A 751 13.12 -10.34 5.91
CA THR A 751 11.71 -10.73 6.00
C THR A 751 10.92 -9.59 6.66
N ALA A 752 9.68 -9.36 6.22
CA ALA A 752 8.78 -8.37 6.81
C ALA A 752 7.33 -8.59 6.37
N ASP A 753 6.36 -8.36 7.26
CA ASP A 753 4.94 -8.14 6.97
C ASP A 753 4.80 -6.84 6.16
N LEU A 754 4.37 -6.98 4.91
CA LEU A 754 4.16 -5.88 3.96
C LEU A 754 2.76 -5.90 3.36
N VAL A 755 2.22 -7.07 3.03
CA VAL A 755 0.95 -7.26 2.33
C VAL A 755 0.26 -8.55 2.76
N GLY A 756 -1.05 -8.67 2.50
CA GLY A 756 -1.79 -9.87 2.86
C GLY A 756 -2.10 -9.93 4.34
N ASP A 757 -1.99 -11.12 4.93
CA ASP A 757 -2.25 -11.34 6.35
C ASP A 757 -0.99 -11.05 7.18
N PHE A 758 -0.95 -11.46 8.44
CA PHE A 758 0.12 -11.14 9.39
C PHE A 758 1.48 -11.77 9.08
N ARG A 759 1.55 -12.69 8.10
CA ARG A 759 2.78 -13.43 7.78
C ARG A 759 3.79 -12.58 7.06
N ASP A 760 5.05 -12.95 7.20
CA ASP A 760 6.14 -12.23 6.56
C ASP A 760 6.25 -12.52 5.08
N GLU A 761 6.42 -11.44 4.32
CA GLU A 761 6.98 -11.51 2.98
C GLU A 761 8.49 -11.73 3.03
N LEU A 762 8.99 -12.38 1.98
CA LEU A 762 10.41 -12.56 1.71
C LEU A 762 10.85 -11.51 0.70
N ILE A 763 11.76 -10.63 1.12
CA ILE A 763 12.35 -9.62 0.26
C ILE A 763 13.64 -10.20 -0.30
N LEU A 764 13.66 -10.46 -1.60
CA LEU A 764 14.77 -11.09 -2.30
C LEU A 764 15.39 -10.13 -3.32
N SER A 765 16.71 -10.14 -3.43
CA SER A 765 17.43 -9.41 -4.49
C SER A 765 18.38 -10.32 -5.24
N GLY A 766 18.60 -10.03 -6.52
CA GLY A 766 19.50 -10.82 -7.33
C GLY A 766 19.48 -10.44 -8.80
N ARG A 767 20.30 -11.14 -9.57
CA ARG A 767 20.35 -10.97 -11.03
C ARG A 767 19.30 -11.82 -11.71
N ASP A 768 18.51 -11.17 -12.56
CA ASP A 768 17.60 -11.81 -13.50
C ASP A 768 18.03 -11.40 -14.93
N GLY A 769 18.71 -12.32 -15.61
CA GLY A 769 19.51 -12.00 -16.80
C GLY A 769 20.56 -10.93 -16.50
N ASP A 770 20.51 -9.83 -17.25
CA ASP A 770 21.48 -8.74 -17.24
C ASP A 770 21.16 -7.67 -16.18
N ARG A 771 20.00 -7.77 -15.53
CA ARG A 771 19.45 -6.74 -14.64
C ARG A 771 19.52 -7.17 -13.19
N VAL A 772 19.71 -6.21 -12.30
CA VAL A 772 19.51 -6.41 -10.86
C VAL A 772 18.04 -6.13 -10.54
N SER A 773 17.41 -7.08 -9.88
CA SER A 773 15.98 -7.09 -9.58
C SER A 773 15.72 -7.32 -8.10
N LEU A 774 14.60 -6.78 -7.64
CA LEU A 774 14.03 -7.03 -6.32
C LEU A 774 12.70 -7.76 -6.50
N TRP A 775 12.47 -8.75 -5.65
CA TRP A 775 11.29 -9.59 -5.64
C TRP A 775 10.74 -9.66 -4.22
N VAL A 776 9.44 -9.52 -4.08
CA VAL A 776 8.73 -9.74 -2.82
C VAL A 776 7.82 -10.95 -3.00
N LEU A 777 7.98 -11.95 -2.14
CA LEU A 777 7.21 -13.19 -2.15
C LEU A 777 6.38 -13.29 -0.87
N THR A 778 5.15 -13.76 -0.96
CA THR A 778 4.25 -13.99 0.19
C THR A 778 3.89 -15.46 0.33
N ALA A 779 3.45 -15.86 1.52
CA ALA A 779 2.90 -17.19 1.77
C ALA A 779 1.58 -17.38 1.02
N THR A 780 1.42 -18.51 0.32
CA THR A 780 0.22 -18.82 -0.48
C THR A 780 -0.59 -20.01 0.02
N ARG A 781 -0.21 -20.53 1.19
CA ARG A 781 -0.94 -21.58 1.90
C ARG A 781 -2.05 -20.91 2.73
N PRO A 782 -3.34 -21.21 2.51
CA PRO A 782 -4.40 -20.73 3.40
C PRO A 782 -4.22 -21.26 4.82
N ILE A 783 -4.43 -20.41 5.81
CA ILE A 783 -4.38 -20.76 7.25
C ILE A 783 -5.57 -20.13 7.99
N GLU A 784 -5.94 -20.72 9.12
CA GLU A 784 -7.02 -20.23 9.98
C GLU A 784 -6.54 -19.31 11.10
N ALA A 785 -5.22 -19.23 11.34
CA ALA A 785 -4.63 -18.31 12.29
C ALA A 785 -4.94 -16.86 11.89
N ARG A 786 -5.12 -16.00 12.89
CA ARG A 786 -5.58 -14.63 12.72
C ARG A 786 -4.93 -13.74 13.75
N TRP A 787 -4.04 -12.89 13.28
CA TRP A 787 -3.32 -11.92 14.08
C TRP A 787 -3.39 -10.55 13.40
N GLU A 788 -3.26 -9.50 14.19
CA GLU A 788 -3.06 -8.15 13.69
C GLU A 788 -1.78 -8.09 12.85
N SER A 789 -1.74 -7.20 11.85
CA SER A 789 -0.48 -6.87 11.18
C SER A 789 0.46 -6.15 12.14
N ARG A 790 1.76 -6.48 12.05
CA ARG A 790 2.80 -5.82 12.85
C ARG A 790 2.98 -4.36 12.44
N LEU A 791 2.49 -3.96 11.28
CA LEU A 791 2.48 -2.55 10.85
C LEU A 791 1.52 -1.67 11.68
N GLU A 792 0.67 -2.25 12.54
CA GLU A 792 -0.07 -1.51 13.57
C GLU A 792 0.85 -1.05 14.73
N SER A 793 2.00 -1.71 14.91
CA SER A 793 3.01 -1.36 15.91
C SER A 793 3.88 -0.19 15.44
N LEU A 794 4.02 0.86 16.26
CA LEU A 794 4.89 1.99 15.95
C LEU A 794 6.36 1.54 15.84
N ASP A 795 6.81 0.66 16.72
CA ASP A 795 8.20 0.20 16.74
C ASP A 795 8.54 -0.61 15.49
N TYR A 796 7.63 -1.49 15.06
CA TYR A 796 7.79 -2.23 13.81
C TYR A 796 7.84 -1.28 12.60
N ARG A 797 6.99 -0.24 12.56
CA ARG A 797 7.01 0.77 11.48
C ARG A 797 8.31 1.56 11.46
N LEU A 798 8.85 1.94 12.63
CA LEU A 798 10.13 2.65 12.73
C LEU A 798 11.31 1.76 12.33
N TRP A 799 11.28 0.48 12.70
CA TRP A 799 12.23 -0.51 12.21
C TRP A 799 12.16 -0.63 10.68
N LEU A 800 10.98 -0.85 10.10
CA LEU A 800 10.81 -1.04 8.66
C LEU A 800 11.27 0.20 7.88
N ALA A 801 10.94 1.40 8.38
CA ALA A 801 11.25 2.69 7.77
C ALA A 801 12.75 2.96 7.59
N ARG A 802 13.62 2.22 8.29
CA ARG A 802 15.08 2.40 8.22
C ARG A 802 15.86 1.11 8.00
N ASN A 803 15.26 -0.07 8.14
CA ASN A 803 15.98 -1.34 8.07
C ASN A 803 16.78 -1.42 6.76
N MET A 804 18.10 -1.69 6.85
CA MET A 804 19.08 -1.60 5.76
C MET A 804 19.32 -0.19 5.14
N GLY A 805 18.32 0.68 5.14
CA GLY A 805 18.42 2.04 4.58
C GLY A 805 19.24 2.99 5.47
N GLY A 806 18.99 2.96 6.78
CA GLY A 806 19.62 3.79 7.80
C GLY A 806 20.88 3.18 8.43
N GLY A 807 21.25 1.96 8.06
CA GLY A 807 22.35 1.20 8.67
C GLY A 807 22.37 -0.26 8.21
N TYR A 808 23.00 -1.15 8.97
CA TYR A 808 22.97 -2.60 8.71
C TYR A 808 21.58 -3.21 8.96
N SER A 809 21.31 -4.40 8.40
CA SER A 809 20.04 -5.12 8.61
C SER A 809 19.87 -5.58 10.04
N GLN A 810 18.64 -5.57 10.52
CA GLN A 810 18.22 -6.15 11.78
C GLN A 810 16.99 -7.04 11.55
N VAL A 811 16.83 -8.03 12.41
CA VAL A 811 15.57 -8.75 12.60
C VAL A 811 14.78 -8.02 13.67
N PHE A 812 13.48 -7.85 13.48
CA PHE A 812 12.57 -7.35 14.49
C PHE A 812 11.57 -8.45 14.84
N ASP A 813 11.31 -8.62 16.13
CA ASP A 813 10.31 -9.56 16.60
C ASP A 813 9.50 -8.98 17.76
N GLU A 814 8.21 -9.25 17.75
CA GLU A 814 7.26 -8.89 18.79
C GLU A 814 6.18 -9.98 18.87
N PRO A 815 5.56 -10.22 20.04
CA PRO A 815 4.49 -11.20 20.16
C PRO A 815 3.32 -10.88 19.23
N LEU A 816 2.71 -11.92 18.65
CA LEU A 816 1.50 -11.78 17.84
C LEU A 816 0.34 -11.28 18.71
N ARG A 817 -0.48 -10.39 18.15
CA ARG A 817 -1.58 -9.71 18.86
C ARG A 817 -2.91 -9.97 18.19
N THR A 818 -3.97 -10.02 18.99
CA THR A 818 -5.34 -10.08 18.50
C THR A 818 -5.99 -8.70 18.60
N PRO A 819 -6.91 -8.34 17.67
CA PRO A 819 -7.74 -7.14 17.76
C PRO A 819 -8.56 -7.02 19.05
#